data_AF-A0A7C3I001-F1
#
_entry.id   AF-A0A7C3I001-F1
#
_cell.length_a   1.000
_cell.length_b   1.000
_cell.length_c   1.000
_cell.angle_alpha   90.00
_cell.angle_beta   90.00
_cell.angle_gamma   90.00
#
_symmetry.space_group_name_H-M   'P 1'
#
loop_
_entity.id
_entity.type
_entity.pdbx_description
1 polymer ?
#
loop_
_entity_poly.entity_id
_entity_poly.type
_entity_poly.pdbx_seq_one_letter_code
_entity_poly.pdbx_strand_id
1 'polypeptide(L)'
;MITSAVTAQESHKDNPIRAEEADPTLFKLSREDDSVTLQLQGSWEAGLRAQGGVALTELGLQAAATDNPLLFTQRVDLTLSLWIRDHWFIEASFLDNYDLNTYRAGYQGSEDDKLQYLGVGNTGLDFPNFPYLNLGGSSASSFGLYNKWQFNLNSSERTDSQTSQTGRLTLHGILRYDGAKFEEKRYAGTRELTQQRIELSEMLRGYSFVLPDEKLDTVPVLYIEDPSGTYIDDHNGRWRLAKPSEYAASTRDGIIEISSPSALAVGKRLAVAYSKGGTSNPWTSSLGTYGNTSTAGSGFLGSVQASFNATSSTKIALRDYPQPGQKEAKLKTDANIPATVTINGTNCLVIWEPGTFSPFERLSRYRIQSGTSSMVKLVSTADGQENRDFALEPVSSSNMGTEGSSIQSDASLYELVQTGTAYELRSPESRWPLVQSHPELYLPASRDTSLDLHILVTTYGSPGTLSIGTDVLPGSVQVYRNGLPDPLATYNAENGEVLLSSPPAEQEQIRIVYLQRSEERRFGSLSAGIGAQYKSDGPFSADLALGLRWNVSPAAFSEKGTTSPGTVGLSGKLAWDWEQLKIQTTAGLFYRQEDTTGLYRALGMEGSHYAEPFPSSGFYQSPVPQSLNDTLSPPPSLSADNQAQLLYRSYTSTDILGISTLHSIDWTGAELLPNKTGPYLVSDSTLNTPVLVGEANYTPEKIWAAFQLPMDQASSALAGARHITIPFRFYDVPASLDGITIKVYLQIGALDGGSGTASDAPNDGLTGWENPNLVLTAPIFDSSTLVPVASLPTQWQTVTLTISDADRR
;
A
#
# COMPACT_ATOMS: atom_id res chain seq x y z
N MET A 1 -3.17 -67.39 -18.04
CA MET A 1 -4.52 -67.96 -18.23
C MET A 1 -4.91 -67.60 -19.66
N ILE A 2 -5.06 -68.55 -20.58
CA ILE A 2 -6.12 -69.58 -20.65
C ILE A 2 -7.47 -68.92 -20.92
N THR A 3 -7.77 -68.75 -22.23
CA THR A 3 -8.95 -69.25 -22.99
C THR A 3 -10.38 -69.06 -22.42
N SER A 4 -11.47 -68.98 -23.19
CA SER A 4 -11.78 -69.17 -24.63
C SER A 4 -13.02 -68.34 -25.03
N ALA A 5 -13.28 -68.11 -26.33
CA ALA A 5 -14.56 -68.48 -26.98
C ALA A 5 -14.60 -68.09 -28.47
N VAL A 6 -14.90 -69.07 -29.34
CA VAL A 6 -15.33 -68.87 -30.74
C VAL A 6 -16.36 -69.94 -31.06
N THR A 7 -17.54 -69.56 -31.57
CA THR A 7 -18.43 -70.38 -32.42
C THR A 7 -19.49 -69.47 -33.07
N ALA A 8 -19.66 -69.71 -34.38
CA ALA A 8 -20.78 -69.55 -35.32
C ALA A 8 -22.23 -69.54 -34.76
N GLN A 9 -23.33 -69.27 -35.49
CA GLN A 9 -23.71 -69.18 -36.94
C GLN A 9 -25.06 -68.37 -37.01
N GLU A 10 -25.69 -67.90 -38.10
CA GLU A 10 -25.52 -67.89 -39.57
C GLU A 10 -26.44 -66.79 -40.22
N SER A 11 -26.44 -66.69 -41.56
CA SER A 11 -27.61 -66.41 -42.43
C SER A 11 -28.11 -64.97 -42.70
N HIS A 12 -27.74 -64.48 -43.89
CA HIS A 12 -28.52 -63.67 -44.86
C HIS A 12 -29.15 -62.30 -44.56
N LYS A 13 -28.83 -61.36 -45.48
CA LYS A 13 -29.56 -60.13 -45.90
C LYS A 13 -29.70 -59.02 -44.82
N ASP A 14 -29.48 -57.74 -45.11
CA ASP A 14 -29.35 -57.02 -46.39
C ASP A 14 -27.99 -56.30 -46.54
N ASN A 15 -27.72 -55.76 -47.74
CA ASN A 15 -26.54 -54.94 -48.02
C ASN A 15 -26.95 -53.48 -48.27
N PRO A 16 -27.03 -52.63 -47.21
CA PRO A 16 -27.37 -51.22 -47.38
C PRO A 16 -26.27 -50.47 -48.13
N ILE A 17 -26.66 -49.47 -48.92
CA ILE A 17 -25.72 -48.56 -49.57
C ILE A 17 -24.95 -47.82 -48.48
N ARG A 18 -23.67 -48.14 -48.31
CA ARG A 18 -22.78 -47.30 -47.49
C ARG A 18 -22.59 -45.98 -48.21
N ALA A 19 -22.93 -44.87 -47.54
CA ALA A 19 -22.40 -43.58 -47.91
C ALA A 19 -20.88 -43.63 -47.78
N GLU A 20 -20.18 -43.04 -48.75
CA GLU A 20 -18.73 -42.88 -48.69
C GLU A 20 -18.42 -41.82 -47.62
N GLU A 21 -17.70 -42.23 -46.58
CA GLU A 21 -17.33 -41.37 -45.46
C GLU A 21 -16.29 -40.36 -45.96
N ALA A 22 -16.56 -39.07 -45.79
CA ALA A 22 -15.72 -38.01 -46.35
C ALA A 22 -14.29 -38.07 -45.79
N ASP A 23 -13.30 -37.76 -46.64
CA ASP A 23 -11.89 -37.78 -46.28
C ASP A 23 -11.63 -36.97 -44.99
N PRO A 24 -10.96 -37.54 -43.96
CA PRO A 24 -10.73 -36.84 -42.69
C PRO A 24 -9.82 -35.61 -42.82
N THR A 25 -9.28 -35.32 -44.01
CA THR A 25 -8.48 -34.13 -44.29
C THR A 25 -9.16 -33.20 -45.30
N LEU A 26 -9.57 -32.01 -44.83
CA LEU A 26 -10.10 -30.93 -45.69
C LEU A 26 -9.09 -30.46 -46.75
N PHE A 27 -7.79 -30.53 -46.41
CA PHE A 27 -6.69 -30.26 -47.33
C PHE A 27 -5.55 -31.25 -47.06
N LYS A 28 -4.96 -31.80 -48.12
CA LYS A 28 -3.64 -32.45 -48.10
C LYS A 28 -2.67 -31.47 -48.76
N LEU A 29 -1.71 -30.99 -47.99
CA LEU A 29 -0.75 -29.97 -48.40
C LEU A 29 0.66 -30.31 -47.89
N SER A 30 1.68 -29.98 -48.69
CA SER A 30 3.09 -29.99 -48.32
C SER A 30 3.58 -28.57 -48.01
N ARG A 31 4.73 -28.46 -47.32
CA ARG A 31 5.49 -27.20 -47.21
C ARG A 31 6.20 -26.82 -48.53
N GLU A 32 6.12 -27.68 -49.54
CA GLU A 32 6.73 -27.51 -50.86
C GLU A 32 5.68 -27.30 -51.98
N ASP A 33 4.39 -27.19 -51.62
CA ASP A 33 3.33 -26.86 -52.56
C ASP A 33 3.35 -25.35 -52.85
N ASP A 34 3.24 -24.95 -54.13
CA ASP A 34 3.18 -23.54 -54.56
C ASP A 34 2.07 -22.71 -53.86
N SER A 35 1.09 -23.39 -53.25
CA SER A 35 -0.01 -22.77 -52.50
C SER A 35 0.25 -22.58 -51.01
N VAL A 36 1.49 -22.77 -50.52
CA VAL A 36 1.88 -22.60 -49.12
C VAL A 36 3.14 -21.74 -49.00
N THR A 37 3.00 -20.52 -48.48
CA THR A 37 4.13 -19.63 -48.16
C THR A 37 4.37 -19.61 -46.66
N LEU A 38 5.59 -19.97 -46.21
CA LEU A 38 6.00 -19.91 -44.80
C LEU A 38 7.28 -19.09 -44.64
N GLN A 39 7.20 -17.99 -43.90
CA GLN A 39 8.32 -17.15 -43.49
C GLN A 39 8.54 -17.27 -41.97
N LEU A 40 9.80 -17.38 -41.57
CA LEU A 40 10.26 -17.37 -40.18
C LEU A 40 11.52 -16.52 -40.10
N GLN A 41 11.54 -15.51 -39.23
CA GLN A 41 12.60 -14.51 -39.15
C GLN A 41 12.79 -14.02 -37.71
N GLY A 42 14.03 -13.90 -37.25
CA GLY A 42 14.33 -13.44 -35.89
C GLY A 42 15.54 -14.12 -35.25
N SER A 43 15.60 -14.06 -33.92
CA SER A 43 16.61 -14.69 -33.06
C SER A 43 16.01 -15.24 -31.76
N TRP A 44 16.71 -16.19 -31.15
CA TRP A 44 16.41 -16.70 -29.81
C TRP A 44 17.74 -16.80 -29.05
N GLU A 45 17.90 -15.98 -28.03
CA GLU A 45 19.06 -15.98 -27.15
C GLU A 45 18.74 -16.73 -25.86
N ALA A 46 19.70 -17.53 -25.37
CA ALA A 46 19.64 -18.18 -24.09
C ALA A 46 20.95 -17.92 -23.33
N GLY A 47 20.84 -17.47 -22.08
CA GLY A 47 21.96 -17.11 -21.23
C GLY A 47 21.90 -17.85 -19.89
N LEU A 48 23.06 -18.31 -19.42
CA LEU A 48 23.22 -18.89 -18.10
C LEU A 48 24.32 -18.12 -17.36
N ARG A 49 24.01 -17.62 -16.16
CA ARG A 49 24.96 -16.92 -15.30
C ARG A 49 25.03 -17.63 -13.95
N ALA A 50 26.24 -17.78 -13.41
CA ALA A 50 26.45 -18.27 -12.05
C ALA A 50 27.13 -17.16 -11.22
N GLN A 51 26.79 -17.06 -9.93
CA GLN A 51 27.33 -16.08 -9.00
C GLN A 51 27.68 -16.73 -7.65
N GLY A 52 28.73 -16.24 -7.01
CA GLY A 52 29.16 -16.67 -5.68
C GLY A 52 30.30 -15.79 -5.16
N GLY A 53 30.40 -15.68 -3.84
CA GLY A 53 31.41 -14.88 -3.15
C GLY A 53 31.72 -15.43 -1.76
N VAL A 54 32.30 -14.60 -0.90
CA VAL A 54 32.62 -14.90 0.50
C VAL A 54 32.34 -13.67 1.36
N ALA A 55 31.77 -13.89 2.55
CA ALA A 55 31.48 -12.87 3.54
C ALA A 55 32.12 -13.21 4.88
N LEU A 56 32.52 -12.19 5.63
CA LEU A 56 32.90 -12.33 7.03
C LEU A 56 31.66 -12.01 7.88
N THR A 57 31.18 -13.00 8.63
CA THR A 57 30.01 -12.90 9.51
C THR A 57 30.44 -13.00 10.97
N GLU A 58 29.49 -12.84 11.91
CA GLU A 58 29.71 -13.14 13.34
C GLU A 58 30.18 -14.59 13.58
N LEU A 59 29.87 -15.50 12.66
CA LEU A 59 30.24 -16.91 12.69
C LEU A 59 31.53 -17.21 11.89
N GLY A 60 32.27 -16.16 11.48
CA GLY A 60 33.53 -16.25 10.75
C GLY A 60 33.39 -16.14 9.23
N LEU A 61 34.39 -16.66 8.51
CA LEU A 61 34.41 -16.64 7.04
C LEU A 61 33.44 -17.69 6.48
N GLN A 62 32.37 -17.23 5.86
CA GLN A 62 31.40 -18.07 5.14
C GLN A 62 31.48 -17.77 3.65
N ALA A 63 31.28 -18.78 2.81
CA ALA A 63 30.95 -18.53 1.41
C ALA A 63 29.54 -17.90 1.35
N ALA A 64 29.33 -16.99 0.40
CA ALA A 64 28.14 -16.15 0.30
C ALA A 64 27.59 -16.20 -1.13
N ALA A 65 26.47 -16.88 -1.29
CA ALA A 65 25.68 -16.87 -2.53
C ALA A 65 24.53 -15.85 -2.42
N THR A 66 24.14 -15.26 -3.56
CA THR A 66 22.81 -14.65 -3.71
C THR A 66 21.76 -15.76 -3.85
N ASP A 67 20.53 -15.53 -3.42
CA ASP A 67 19.43 -16.53 -3.36
C ASP A 67 19.21 -17.32 -4.67
N ASN A 68 19.55 -16.71 -5.81
CA ASN A 68 19.66 -17.38 -7.10
C ASN A 68 21.14 -17.48 -7.53
N PRO A 69 21.90 -18.52 -7.12
CA PRO A 69 23.30 -18.71 -7.52
C PRO A 69 23.45 -19.10 -8.99
N LEU A 70 22.35 -19.54 -9.63
CA LEU A 70 22.23 -19.86 -11.04
C LEU A 70 21.02 -19.11 -11.63
N LEU A 71 21.29 -18.18 -12.55
CA LEU A 71 20.28 -17.42 -13.28
C LEU A 71 20.26 -17.86 -14.74
N PHE A 72 19.15 -18.45 -15.17
CA PHE A 72 18.87 -18.78 -16.56
C PHE A 72 17.91 -17.74 -17.15
N THR A 73 18.26 -17.22 -18.32
CA THR A 73 17.49 -16.19 -19.04
C THR A 73 17.27 -16.61 -20.48
N GLN A 74 16.08 -16.33 -21.03
CA GLN A 74 15.82 -16.43 -22.46
C GLN A 74 15.31 -15.10 -22.99
N ARG A 75 15.61 -14.81 -24.25
CA ARG A 75 15.08 -13.67 -25.00
C ARG A 75 14.68 -14.14 -26.40
N VAL A 76 13.44 -13.90 -26.78
CA VAL A 76 12.90 -14.27 -28.10
C VAL A 76 12.49 -13.00 -28.83
N ASP A 77 12.97 -12.87 -30.06
CA ASP A 77 12.62 -11.81 -31.01
C ASP A 77 12.34 -12.54 -32.33
N LEU A 78 11.08 -12.90 -32.60
CA LEU A 78 10.74 -13.89 -33.63
C LEU A 78 9.39 -13.58 -34.30
N THR A 79 9.40 -13.49 -35.63
CA THR A 79 8.21 -13.33 -36.46
C THR A 79 8.02 -14.55 -37.37
N LEU A 80 6.78 -15.04 -37.41
CA LEU A 80 6.27 -16.13 -38.24
C LEU A 80 5.10 -15.60 -39.08
N SER A 81 5.09 -15.92 -40.36
CA SER A 81 3.92 -15.73 -41.24
C SER A 81 3.74 -16.96 -42.13
N LEU A 82 2.52 -17.50 -42.14
CA LEU A 82 2.11 -18.66 -42.92
C LEU A 82 0.85 -18.29 -43.71
N TRP A 83 0.92 -18.36 -45.04
CA TRP A 83 -0.18 -18.13 -45.95
C TRP A 83 -0.48 -19.37 -46.78
N ILE A 84 -1.76 -19.70 -46.94
CA ILE A 84 -2.26 -20.87 -47.68
C ILE A 84 -3.29 -20.40 -48.71
N ARG A 85 -2.99 -20.65 -49.99
CA ARG A 85 -3.79 -20.27 -51.18
C ARG A 85 -4.14 -18.78 -51.21
N ASP A 86 -3.22 -17.93 -50.76
CA ASP A 86 -3.35 -16.46 -50.65
C ASP A 86 -4.59 -15.95 -49.88
N HIS A 87 -5.25 -16.85 -49.16
CA HIS A 87 -6.54 -16.61 -48.51
C HIS A 87 -6.48 -16.88 -47.00
N TRP A 88 -5.94 -18.02 -46.59
CA TRP A 88 -5.84 -18.37 -45.17
C TRP A 88 -4.49 -17.97 -44.62
N PHE A 89 -4.46 -17.30 -43.48
CA PHE A 89 -3.23 -16.83 -42.84
C PHE A 89 -3.12 -17.29 -41.38
N ILE A 90 -1.90 -17.50 -40.91
CA ILE A 90 -1.51 -17.62 -39.50
C ILE A 90 -0.22 -16.81 -39.33
N GLU A 91 -0.23 -15.81 -38.48
CA GLU A 91 0.90 -14.91 -38.25
C GLU A 91 1.10 -14.67 -36.76
N ALA A 92 2.35 -14.62 -36.32
CA ALA A 92 2.73 -14.33 -34.95
C ALA A 92 4.06 -13.55 -34.91
N SER A 93 4.19 -12.60 -34.00
CA SER A 93 5.44 -11.91 -33.73
C SER A 93 5.62 -11.78 -32.23
N PHE A 94 6.77 -12.26 -31.73
CA PHE A 94 7.18 -12.19 -30.33
C PHE A 94 8.28 -11.15 -30.23
N LEU A 95 8.02 -10.08 -29.49
CA LEU A 95 8.85 -8.88 -29.42
C LEU A 95 8.90 -8.35 -27.99
N ASP A 96 9.96 -7.60 -27.70
CA ASP A 96 10.17 -6.80 -26.48
C ASP A 96 9.80 -7.54 -25.18
N ASN A 97 10.56 -8.61 -24.88
CA ASN A 97 10.35 -9.48 -23.70
C ASN A 97 8.93 -10.06 -23.53
N TYR A 98 8.18 -10.17 -24.63
CA TYR A 98 6.78 -10.61 -24.74
C TYR A 98 5.70 -9.53 -24.54
N ASP A 99 6.08 -8.29 -24.20
CA ASP A 99 5.16 -7.18 -23.93
C ASP A 99 4.41 -6.72 -25.20
N LEU A 100 5.03 -6.89 -26.37
CA LEU A 100 4.50 -6.52 -27.68
C LEU A 100 4.15 -7.72 -28.58
N ASN A 101 3.86 -8.87 -27.96
CA ASN A 101 3.38 -10.05 -28.69
C ASN A 101 2.17 -9.73 -29.58
N THR A 102 2.25 -10.09 -30.86
CA THR A 102 1.10 -10.06 -31.78
C THR A 102 0.85 -11.42 -32.39
N TYR A 103 -0.42 -11.79 -32.56
CA TYR A 103 -0.82 -13.04 -33.17
C TYR A 103 -2.21 -12.91 -33.82
N ARG A 104 -2.35 -13.45 -35.03
CA ARG A 104 -3.61 -13.53 -35.77
C ARG A 104 -3.67 -14.76 -36.67
N ALA A 105 -4.85 -15.32 -36.83
CA ALA A 105 -5.16 -16.36 -37.82
C ALA A 105 -6.51 -16.06 -38.47
N GLY A 106 -6.72 -16.46 -39.72
CA GLY A 106 -7.97 -16.13 -40.39
C GLY A 106 -8.03 -16.40 -41.89
N TYR A 107 -9.01 -15.78 -42.51
CA TYR A 107 -9.30 -15.77 -43.94
C TYR A 107 -9.42 -14.33 -44.45
N GLN A 108 -8.80 -14.05 -45.59
CA GLN A 108 -8.93 -12.82 -46.35
C GLN A 108 -9.48 -13.13 -47.76
N GLY A 109 -10.51 -12.41 -48.18
CA GLY A 109 -11.18 -12.59 -49.46
C GLY A 109 -10.66 -11.65 -50.56
N SER A 110 -11.03 -11.97 -51.80
CA SER A 110 -10.80 -11.14 -52.99
C SER A 110 -11.74 -9.91 -52.99
N GLU A 111 -11.52 -8.92 -53.87
CA GLU A 111 -12.40 -7.73 -53.92
C GLU A 111 -13.87 -8.06 -54.24
N ASP A 112 -14.12 -9.12 -55.02
CA ASP A 112 -15.46 -9.63 -55.37
C ASP A 112 -16.09 -10.52 -54.28
N ASP A 113 -15.32 -11.00 -53.29
CA ASP A 113 -15.81 -11.93 -52.28
C ASP A 113 -16.69 -11.23 -51.23
N LYS A 114 -17.85 -11.84 -50.94
CA LYS A 114 -18.80 -11.31 -49.94
C LYS A 114 -18.20 -11.27 -48.54
N LEU A 115 -17.34 -12.23 -48.20
CA LEU A 115 -16.53 -12.20 -46.99
C LEU A 115 -15.16 -11.61 -47.35
N GLN A 116 -14.92 -10.39 -46.92
CA GLN A 116 -13.65 -9.68 -47.17
C GLN A 116 -12.57 -10.08 -46.16
N TYR A 117 -12.97 -10.31 -44.91
CA TYR A 117 -12.05 -10.66 -43.83
C TYR A 117 -12.77 -11.41 -42.71
N LEU A 118 -12.12 -12.42 -42.14
CA LEU A 118 -12.46 -13.06 -40.88
C LEU A 118 -11.16 -13.40 -40.14
N GLY A 119 -10.84 -12.69 -39.07
CA GLY A 119 -9.60 -12.87 -38.31
C GLY A 119 -9.86 -13.06 -36.82
N VAL A 120 -9.14 -14.00 -36.21
CA VAL A 120 -9.07 -14.22 -34.75
C VAL A 120 -7.65 -13.95 -34.26
N GLY A 121 -7.47 -13.18 -33.20
CA GLY A 121 -6.16 -12.73 -32.76
C GLY A 121 -6.21 -11.55 -31.80
N ASN A 122 -5.04 -10.94 -31.55
CA ASN A 122 -4.94 -9.62 -30.90
C ASN A 122 -4.64 -8.48 -31.90
N THR A 123 -4.32 -8.83 -33.15
CA THR A 123 -4.04 -7.91 -34.26
C THR A 123 -4.88 -8.22 -35.51
N GLY A 124 -5.08 -7.23 -36.39
CA GLY A 124 -6.04 -7.31 -37.51
C GLY A 124 -7.51 -7.25 -37.08
N LEU A 125 -7.83 -6.40 -36.09
CA LEU A 125 -9.18 -6.30 -35.51
C LEU A 125 -9.84 -4.98 -35.92
N ASP A 126 -9.84 -4.69 -37.21
CA ASP A 126 -10.01 -3.33 -37.76
C ASP A 126 -11.47 -2.85 -37.84
N PHE A 127 -12.16 -2.81 -36.69
CA PHE A 127 -13.51 -2.27 -36.57
C PHE A 127 -13.51 -0.75 -36.83
N PRO A 128 -14.37 -0.21 -37.72
CA PRO A 128 -14.36 1.22 -38.03
C PRO A 128 -14.71 2.11 -36.83
N ASN A 129 -14.17 3.33 -36.83
CA ASN A 129 -14.64 4.39 -35.94
C ASN A 129 -15.97 4.95 -36.45
N PHE A 130 -17.03 4.87 -35.65
CA PHE A 130 -18.33 5.49 -35.92
C PHE A 130 -18.51 6.73 -35.02
N PRO A 131 -19.27 7.76 -35.42
CA PRO A 131 -19.42 8.96 -34.60
C PRO A 131 -19.90 8.65 -33.18
N TYR A 132 -19.19 9.18 -32.17
CA TYR A 132 -19.39 8.88 -30.74
C TYR A 132 -19.12 7.40 -30.32
N LEU A 133 -18.95 6.45 -31.24
CA LEU A 133 -18.82 5.02 -30.98
C LEU A 133 -17.54 4.46 -31.59
N ASN A 134 -16.52 4.33 -30.75
CA ASN A 134 -15.25 3.70 -31.08
C ASN A 134 -15.02 2.50 -30.16
N LEU A 135 -14.79 1.31 -30.73
CA LEU A 135 -14.42 0.11 -29.97
C LEU A 135 -12.89 -0.14 -29.99
N GLY A 136 -12.15 0.65 -30.77
CA GLY A 136 -10.75 0.40 -31.11
C GLY A 136 -10.59 -0.80 -32.03
N GLY A 137 -9.33 -1.16 -32.28
CA GLY A 137 -8.98 -2.35 -33.06
C GLY A 137 -7.96 -3.23 -32.35
N SER A 138 -6.80 -3.39 -32.97
CA SER A 138 -5.67 -4.20 -32.47
C SER A 138 -5.03 -3.64 -31.20
N SER A 139 -4.64 -4.51 -30.27
CA SER A 139 -3.89 -4.17 -29.05
C SER A 139 -3.30 -5.45 -28.45
N ALA A 140 -2.06 -5.39 -27.93
CA ALA A 140 -1.37 -6.55 -27.36
C ALA A 140 -2.16 -7.22 -26.20
N SER A 141 -2.79 -6.41 -25.33
CA SER A 141 -3.59 -6.85 -24.18
C SER A 141 -5.04 -7.26 -24.50
N SER A 142 -5.37 -7.41 -25.78
CA SER A 142 -6.70 -7.80 -26.24
C SER A 142 -6.67 -9.17 -26.91
N PHE A 143 -7.81 -9.85 -27.02
CA PHE A 143 -7.95 -11.02 -27.91
C PHE A 143 -9.38 -11.15 -28.41
N GLY A 144 -9.60 -11.34 -29.70
CA GLY A 144 -10.94 -11.35 -30.27
C GLY A 144 -11.05 -11.86 -31.69
N LEU A 145 -12.27 -11.77 -32.20
CA LEU A 145 -12.68 -12.06 -33.56
C LEU A 145 -13.15 -10.77 -34.23
N TYR A 146 -12.73 -10.53 -35.47
CA TYR A 146 -13.23 -9.46 -36.33
C TYR A 146 -13.65 -10.03 -37.69
N ASN A 147 -14.79 -9.56 -38.22
CA ASN A 147 -15.29 -9.93 -39.54
C ASN A 147 -15.74 -8.71 -40.36
N LYS A 148 -15.43 -8.72 -41.65
CA LYS A 148 -15.84 -7.71 -42.64
C LYS A 148 -16.54 -8.41 -43.82
N TRP A 149 -17.77 -8.01 -44.10
CA TRP A 149 -18.53 -8.44 -45.28
C TRP A 149 -18.78 -7.26 -46.22
N GLN A 150 -18.81 -7.49 -47.53
CA GLN A 150 -19.10 -6.48 -48.54
C GLN A 150 -20.17 -6.99 -49.51
N PHE A 151 -21.21 -6.19 -49.72
CA PHE A 151 -22.32 -6.50 -50.61
C PHE A 151 -22.47 -5.38 -51.64
N ASN A 152 -22.24 -5.71 -52.91
CA ASN A 152 -22.51 -4.82 -54.03
C ASN A 152 -24.01 -4.93 -54.38
N LEU A 153 -24.73 -3.84 -54.15
CA LEU A 153 -26.17 -3.68 -54.32
C LEU A 153 -26.43 -2.99 -55.67
N ASN A 154 -26.52 -3.80 -56.72
CA ASN A 154 -26.83 -3.32 -58.06
C ASN A 154 -28.34 -3.07 -58.20
N SER A 155 -28.75 -1.84 -58.55
CA SER A 155 -30.14 -1.58 -58.95
C SER A 155 -30.38 -2.11 -60.36
N SER A 156 -31.36 -3.00 -60.54
CA SER A 156 -31.70 -3.56 -61.85
C SER A 156 -32.33 -2.52 -62.78
N GLU A 157 -31.76 -2.39 -63.98
CA GLU A 157 -32.32 -1.82 -65.21
C GLU A 157 -33.22 -0.57 -65.10
N ARG A 158 -32.64 0.59 -65.44
CA ARG A 158 -33.41 1.70 -66.04
C ARG A 158 -33.03 1.81 -67.51
N THR A 159 -33.95 1.44 -68.40
CA THR A 159 -33.72 1.36 -69.84
C THR A 159 -33.72 2.74 -70.54
N ASP A 160 -32.86 3.67 -70.10
CA ASP A 160 -32.44 4.78 -70.94
C ASP A 160 -31.11 5.41 -70.48
N SER A 161 -30.08 5.26 -71.33
CA SER A 161 -28.88 6.10 -71.55
C SER A 161 -28.15 6.84 -70.40
N GLN A 162 -28.39 6.54 -69.12
CA GLN A 162 -27.62 7.08 -67.98
C GLN A 162 -27.15 5.99 -67.00
N THR A 163 -25.98 6.25 -66.40
CA THR A 163 -25.20 5.42 -65.49
C THR A 163 -26.02 4.59 -64.48
N SER A 164 -25.81 3.27 -64.49
CA SER A 164 -26.17 2.39 -63.37
C SER A 164 -25.51 2.88 -62.08
N GLN A 165 -26.30 3.16 -61.05
CA GLN A 165 -25.79 3.44 -59.72
C GLN A 165 -25.57 2.12 -58.98
N THR A 166 -24.36 1.87 -58.49
CA THR A 166 -24.10 0.78 -57.55
C THR A 166 -24.15 1.33 -56.12
N GLY A 167 -24.77 0.54 -55.23
CA GLY A 167 -24.65 0.72 -53.79
C GLY A 167 -23.62 -0.26 -53.25
N ARG A 168 -22.87 0.12 -52.22
CA ARG A 168 -21.99 -0.76 -51.47
C ARG A 168 -22.42 -0.74 -50.00
N LEU A 169 -22.77 -1.91 -49.49
CA LEU A 169 -23.03 -2.14 -48.07
C LEU A 169 -21.88 -2.95 -47.47
N THR A 170 -21.16 -2.38 -46.52
CA THR A 170 -20.13 -3.08 -45.74
C THR A 170 -20.66 -3.36 -44.34
N LEU A 171 -20.59 -4.61 -43.89
CA LEU A 171 -20.98 -5.02 -42.54
C LEU A 171 -19.76 -5.46 -41.75
N HIS A 172 -19.64 -4.96 -40.52
CA HIS A 172 -18.56 -5.19 -39.59
C HIS A 172 -19.09 -5.86 -38.34
N GLY A 173 -18.39 -6.87 -37.82
CA GLY A 173 -18.66 -7.50 -36.54
C GLY A 173 -17.36 -7.66 -35.76
N ILE A 174 -17.36 -7.34 -34.47
CA ILE A 174 -16.22 -7.55 -33.55
C ILE A 174 -16.70 -8.15 -32.23
N LEU A 175 -15.91 -9.07 -31.69
CA LEU A 175 -16.06 -9.64 -30.35
C LEU A 175 -14.66 -9.82 -29.75
N ARG A 176 -14.31 -9.04 -28.73
CA ARG A 176 -12.93 -8.92 -28.22
C ARG A 176 -12.92 -8.83 -26.70
N TYR A 177 -12.13 -9.66 -26.05
CA TYR A 177 -11.76 -9.52 -24.64
C TYR A 177 -10.60 -8.52 -24.51
N ASP A 178 -10.66 -7.65 -23.51
CA ASP A 178 -9.72 -6.56 -23.27
C ASP A 178 -9.24 -6.59 -21.80
N GLY A 179 -7.94 -6.80 -21.60
CA GLY A 179 -7.26 -6.54 -20.33
C GLY A 179 -6.90 -5.06 -20.22
N ALA A 180 -7.76 -4.27 -19.58
CA ALA A 180 -7.58 -2.83 -19.44
C ALA A 180 -8.34 -2.23 -18.24
N LYS A 181 -7.64 -1.44 -17.42
CA LYS A 181 -8.16 -0.70 -16.27
C LYS A 181 -8.69 0.69 -16.66
N PHE A 182 -9.66 1.21 -15.92
CA PHE A 182 -10.15 2.58 -16.11
C PHE A 182 -9.21 3.62 -15.49
N GLU A 183 -8.93 4.69 -16.23
CA GLU A 183 -8.08 5.80 -15.83
C GLU A 183 -8.74 7.15 -16.16
N GLU A 184 -8.43 8.18 -15.35
CA GLU A 184 -8.92 9.55 -15.51
C GLU A 184 -7.81 10.57 -15.27
N LYS A 185 -7.62 11.49 -16.24
CA LYS A 185 -6.82 12.72 -16.06
C LYS A 185 -7.70 13.97 -16.08
N ARG A 186 -7.31 14.96 -15.29
CA ARG A 186 -7.96 16.28 -15.18
C ARG A 186 -6.98 17.39 -15.54
N TYR A 187 -7.49 18.45 -16.16
CA TYR A 187 -6.72 19.63 -16.51
C TYR A 187 -7.53 20.91 -16.28
N ALA A 188 -6.83 21.99 -15.92
CA ALA A 188 -7.32 23.35 -16.00
C ALA A 188 -6.61 24.04 -17.17
N GLY A 189 -7.35 24.31 -18.25
CA GLY A 189 -6.78 24.69 -19.53
C GLY A 189 -5.81 23.62 -20.04
N THR A 190 -4.52 23.97 -20.11
CA THR A 190 -3.42 23.06 -20.52
C THR A 190 -2.54 22.59 -19.36
N ARG A 191 -2.94 22.83 -18.11
CA ARG A 191 -2.20 22.37 -16.91
C ARG A 191 -2.85 21.12 -16.34
N GLU A 192 -2.09 20.04 -16.22
CA GLU A 192 -2.57 18.83 -15.52
C GLU A 192 -2.87 19.17 -14.05
N LEU A 193 -3.98 18.66 -13.54
CA LEU A 193 -4.51 18.94 -12.21
C LEU A 193 -4.50 17.64 -11.40
N THR A 194 -3.58 17.56 -10.44
CA THR A 194 -3.48 16.43 -9.51
C THR A 194 -4.09 16.82 -8.17
N GLN A 195 -4.83 15.90 -7.55
CA GLN A 195 -5.42 16.09 -6.23
C GLN A 195 -4.92 15.02 -5.27
N GLN A 196 -4.25 15.44 -4.20
CA GLN A 196 -3.92 14.60 -3.06
C GLN A 196 -4.89 14.93 -1.92
N ARG A 197 -5.36 13.88 -1.24
CA ARG A 197 -6.02 13.99 0.06
C ARG A 197 -5.02 13.57 1.12
N ILE A 198 -4.90 14.36 2.18
CA ILE A 198 -4.13 14.07 3.39
C ILE A 198 -5.16 13.96 4.50
N GLU A 199 -5.17 12.82 5.20
CA GLU A 199 -6.11 12.56 6.29
C GLU A 199 -5.66 13.33 7.54
N LEU A 200 -6.59 13.79 8.39
CA LEU A 200 -6.23 14.74 9.45
C LEU A 200 -5.31 14.15 10.52
N SER A 201 -5.31 12.82 10.72
CA SER A 201 -4.38 12.11 11.60
C SER A 201 -2.90 12.20 11.19
N GLU A 202 -2.59 12.59 9.94
CA GLU A 202 -1.21 12.76 9.43
C GLU A 202 -0.47 14.00 9.97
N MET A 203 -1.01 14.67 11.00
CA MET A 203 -0.40 15.83 11.64
C MET A 203 0.93 15.47 12.34
N LEU A 204 1.90 16.39 12.34
CA LEU A 204 3.28 16.16 12.74
C LEU A 204 3.46 16.01 14.27
N ARG A 205 3.24 14.78 14.78
CA ARG A 205 3.66 14.36 16.13
C ARG A 205 5.18 14.55 16.32
N GLY A 206 5.60 14.87 17.54
CA GLY A 206 6.99 15.06 17.96
C GLY A 206 7.69 16.32 17.43
N TYR A 207 7.06 17.08 16.54
CA TYR A 207 7.75 18.10 15.73
C TYR A 207 7.91 19.46 16.42
N SER A 208 6.93 19.91 17.20
CA SER A 208 6.93 21.24 17.82
C SER A 208 6.20 21.23 19.15
N PHE A 209 6.71 22.01 20.12
CA PHE A 209 6.28 21.96 21.52
C PHE A 209 6.11 23.36 22.12
N VAL A 210 5.11 23.52 23.00
CA VAL A 210 4.91 24.64 23.92
C VAL A 210 5.24 24.17 25.34
N LEU A 211 6.25 24.78 25.94
CA LEU A 211 6.65 24.52 27.33
C LEU A 211 5.65 25.16 28.32
N PRO A 212 5.49 24.63 29.56
CA PRO A 212 4.65 25.23 30.60
C PRO A 212 4.87 26.74 30.78
N ASP A 213 6.13 27.16 30.67
CA ASP A 213 6.58 28.53 30.86
C ASP A 213 6.93 29.24 29.55
N GLU A 214 6.64 30.53 29.52
CA GLU A 214 7.22 31.55 28.62
C GLU A 214 8.22 32.44 29.37
N LYS A 215 8.98 33.28 28.65
CA LYS A 215 9.92 34.28 29.21
C LYS A 215 10.95 33.60 30.14
N LEU A 216 11.76 32.75 29.53
CA LEU A 216 12.75 31.90 30.19
C LEU A 216 14.07 32.65 30.42
N ASP A 217 14.78 32.34 31.50
CA ASP A 217 16.09 32.94 31.82
C ASP A 217 17.22 32.39 30.94
N THR A 218 17.00 31.22 30.31
CA THR A 218 17.96 30.48 29.48
C THR A 218 17.30 29.87 28.25
N VAL A 219 18.05 29.77 27.15
CA VAL A 219 17.65 28.97 25.97
C VAL A 219 17.39 27.52 26.40
N PRO A 220 16.23 26.93 26.06
CA PRO A 220 15.94 25.53 26.34
C PRO A 220 16.99 24.58 25.74
N VAL A 221 17.51 23.67 26.56
CA VAL A 221 18.47 22.64 26.14
C VAL A 221 17.72 21.33 25.93
N LEU A 222 17.70 20.84 24.69
CA LEU A 222 17.06 19.59 24.32
C LEU A 222 18.02 18.39 24.46
N TYR A 223 17.54 17.35 25.14
CA TYR A 223 18.13 16.03 25.21
C TYR A 223 17.28 15.06 24.38
N ILE A 224 17.95 14.20 23.62
CA ILE A 224 17.36 13.16 22.79
C ILE A 224 17.85 11.81 23.33
N GLU A 225 16.93 10.87 23.49
CA GLU A 225 17.27 9.49 23.82
C GLU A 225 18.16 8.85 22.74
N ASP A 226 19.22 8.18 23.16
CA ASP A 226 20.13 7.51 22.25
C ASP A 226 20.88 6.39 22.98
N PRO A 227 20.81 5.12 22.53
CA PRO A 227 21.58 4.03 23.14
C PRO A 227 23.11 4.27 23.09
N SER A 228 23.59 5.09 22.15
CA SER A 228 25.00 5.54 22.10
C SER A 228 25.28 6.76 23.00
N GLY A 229 24.31 7.18 23.81
CA GLY A 229 24.33 8.34 24.68
C GLY A 229 25.41 8.29 25.76
N THR A 230 26.08 9.43 25.93
CA THR A 230 27.14 9.65 26.92
C THR A 230 26.62 10.26 28.22
N TYR A 231 25.38 10.75 28.24
CA TYR A 231 24.71 11.23 29.43
C TYR A 231 23.79 10.14 29.95
N ILE A 232 23.83 9.88 31.26
CA ILE A 232 22.99 8.89 31.92
C ILE A 232 22.05 9.62 32.88
N ASP A 233 20.79 9.19 32.95
CA ASP A 233 19.81 9.71 33.90
C ASP A 233 19.78 8.95 35.25
N ASP A 234 18.93 9.40 36.16
CA ASP A 234 18.67 8.83 37.48
C ASP A 234 18.04 7.42 37.46
N HIS A 235 17.68 6.91 36.28
CA HIS A 235 17.07 5.61 36.03
C HIS A 235 17.90 4.74 35.06
N ASN A 236 19.17 5.09 34.84
CA ASN A 236 20.13 4.44 33.93
C ASN A 236 19.80 4.58 32.42
N GLY A 237 18.90 5.49 32.04
CA GLY A 237 18.61 5.80 30.64
C GLY A 237 19.71 6.60 29.96
N ARG A 238 19.99 6.28 28.69
CA ARG A 238 21.07 6.90 27.89
C ARG A 238 20.55 8.01 26.98
N TRP A 239 21.19 9.17 27.08
CA TRP A 239 20.81 10.39 26.40
C TRP A 239 22.02 11.04 25.71
N ARG A 240 21.72 11.84 24.69
CA ARG A 240 22.66 12.82 24.12
C ARG A 240 22.03 14.20 24.07
N LEU A 241 22.87 15.23 24.07
CA LEU A 241 22.43 16.57 23.69
C LEU A 241 22.00 16.58 22.20
N ALA A 242 20.93 17.30 21.90
CA ALA A 242 20.58 17.66 20.54
C ALA A 242 21.61 18.67 19.99
N LYS A 243 22.01 18.50 18.74
CA LYS A 243 22.91 19.45 18.05
C LYS A 243 22.15 20.75 17.74
N PRO A 244 22.80 21.93 17.66
CA PRO A 244 22.14 23.17 17.26
C PRO A 244 21.49 23.14 15.86
N SER A 245 21.81 22.14 15.03
CA SER A 245 21.17 21.89 13.73
C SER A 245 20.00 20.89 13.79
N GLU A 246 19.72 20.28 14.94
CA GLU A 246 18.62 19.31 15.12
C GLU A 246 17.35 19.94 15.69
N TYR A 247 17.43 21.14 16.28
CA TYR A 247 16.29 21.89 16.83
C TYR A 247 16.56 23.40 16.89
N ALA A 248 15.49 24.15 17.09
CA ALA A 248 15.50 25.56 17.48
C ALA A 248 14.57 25.78 18.68
N ALA A 249 14.79 26.85 19.45
CA ALA A 249 13.98 27.20 20.61
C ALA A 249 13.75 28.72 20.73
N SER A 250 12.66 29.12 21.39
CA SER A 250 12.34 30.51 21.74
C SER A 250 12.32 30.68 23.27
N THR A 251 13.22 31.52 23.79
CA THR A 251 13.27 31.97 25.19
C THR A 251 12.06 32.83 25.56
N ARG A 252 11.65 33.72 24.65
CA ARG A 252 10.48 34.60 24.80
C ARG A 252 9.20 33.80 24.94
N ASP A 253 8.97 32.87 24.02
CA ASP A 253 7.67 32.19 23.85
C ASP A 253 7.62 30.80 24.50
N GLY A 254 8.76 30.28 24.97
CA GLY A 254 8.83 28.94 25.57
C GLY A 254 8.44 27.84 24.59
N ILE A 255 9.04 27.86 23.39
CA ILE A 255 8.72 26.95 22.28
C ILE A 255 9.98 26.22 21.82
N ILE A 256 9.81 24.97 21.38
CA ILE A 256 10.82 24.16 20.70
C ILE A 256 10.26 23.69 19.35
N GLU A 257 11.11 23.69 18.31
CA GLU A 257 10.80 23.13 16.99
C GLU A 257 11.95 22.23 16.54
N ILE A 258 11.65 21.00 16.14
CA ILE A 258 12.65 20.00 15.74
C ILE A 258 12.99 20.21 14.26
N SER A 259 14.27 20.40 13.96
CA SER A 259 14.76 20.74 12.62
C SER A 259 15.30 19.54 11.83
N SER A 260 15.59 18.41 12.50
CA SER A 260 16.12 17.20 11.85
C SER A 260 15.24 15.97 12.10
N PRO A 261 14.87 15.21 11.04
CA PRO A 261 14.23 13.90 11.18
C PRO A 261 15.03 12.90 12.04
N SER A 262 16.36 13.05 12.16
CA SER A 262 17.21 12.19 13.02
C SER A 262 16.89 12.27 14.52
N ALA A 263 16.19 13.32 14.94
CA ALA A 263 15.71 13.50 16.31
C ALA A 263 14.30 12.90 16.53
N LEU A 264 13.57 12.60 15.44
CA LEU A 264 12.21 12.05 15.44
C LEU A 264 12.17 10.56 15.03
N ALA A 265 13.30 9.88 15.10
CA ALA A 265 13.37 8.45 14.81
C ALA A 265 12.53 7.64 15.82
N VAL A 266 11.94 6.53 15.35
CA VAL A 266 11.06 5.66 16.14
C VAL A 266 11.74 5.22 17.44
N GLY A 267 10.97 5.18 18.53
CA GLY A 267 11.42 4.74 19.86
C GLY A 267 12.17 5.79 20.68
N LYS A 268 12.40 7.02 20.17
CA LYS A 268 13.16 8.05 20.92
C LYS A 268 12.27 8.97 21.74
N ARG A 269 12.60 9.14 23.02
CA ARG A 269 12.03 10.16 23.92
C ARG A 269 12.80 11.49 23.83
N LEU A 270 12.10 12.58 24.16
CA LEU A 270 12.66 13.95 24.18
C LEU A 270 12.47 14.57 25.58
N ALA A 271 13.55 15.13 26.12
CA ALA A 271 13.55 15.82 27.41
C ALA A 271 14.21 17.21 27.32
N VAL A 272 13.78 18.16 28.14
CA VAL A 272 14.24 19.56 28.09
C VAL A 272 14.66 20.10 29.45
N ALA A 273 15.83 20.73 29.51
CA ALA A 273 16.24 21.57 30.63
C ALA A 273 16.09 23.05 30.28
N TYR A 274 15.52 23.84 31.20
CA TYR A 274 15.44 25.30 31.10
C TYR A 274 15.24 25.93 32.48
N SER A 275 15.57 27.20 32.63
CA SER A 275 15.43 27.94 33.89
C SER A 275 14.54 29.17 33.76
N LYS A 276 13.93 29.58 34.88
CA LYS A 276 13.07 30.76 34.99
C LYS A 276 12.99 31.26 36.43
N GLY A 277 13.09 32.56 36.63
CA GLY A 277 13.08 33.17 37.97
C GLY A 277 14.22 32.69 38.88
N GLY A 278 15.34 32.25 38.31
CA GLY A 278 16.47 31.64 39.02
C GLY A 278 16.31 30.17 39.40
N THR A 279 15.19 29.53 39.06
CA THR A 279 14.92 28.10 39.32
C THR A 279 15.26 27.25 38.09
N SER A 280 15.94 26.11 38.27
CA SER A 280 16.38 25.20 37.19
C SER A 280 15.38 24.10 36.82
N ASN A 281 14.24 24.04 37.50
CA ASN A 281 13.13 23.12 37.24
C ASN A 281 11.75 23.80 37.42
N PRO A 282 11.50 24.96 36.76
CA PRO A 282 10.33 25.82 37.03
C PRO A 282 8.98 25.13 36.77
N TRP A 283 8.94 24.11 35.90
CA TRP A 283 7.76 23.28 35.64
C TRP A 283 7.20 22.60 36.89
N THR A 284 8.01 22.36 37.92
CA THR A 284 7.54 21.86 39.23
C THR A 284 6.49 22.79 39.88
N SER A 285 6.40 24.05 39.45
CA SER A 285 5.40 25.02 39.89
C SER A 285 4.35 25.37 38.82
N SER A 286 4.71 25.36 37.53
CA SER A 286 3.84 25.81 36.44
C SER A 286 3.03 24.69 35.75
N LEU A 287 3.49 23.43 35.83
CA LEU A 287 2.86 22.29 35.15
C LEU A 287 1.47 21.99 35.72
N GLY A 288 1.36 21.79 37.03
CA GLY A 288 0.09 21.48 37.72
C GLY A 288 -0.44 20.08 37.41
N THR A 289 -1.77 19.95 37.26
CA THR A 289 -2.47 18.66 37.14
C THR A 289 -3.69 18.75 36.22
N TYR A 290 -4.05 17.67 35.53
CA TYR A 290 -5.18 17.67 34.59
C TYR A 290 -6.55 17.86 35.26
N GLY A 291 -6.89 17.08 36.29
CA GLY A 291 -8.26 16.97 36.79
C GLY A 291 -9.08 15.95 36.00
N ASN A 292 -10.33 16.27 35.65
CA ASN A 292 -11.28 15.34 35.02
C ASN A 292 -12.30 16.05 34.08
N THR A 293 -13.22 15.28 33.49
CA THR A 293 -14.25 15.75 32.54
C THR A 293 -15.26 16.77 33.10
N SER A 294 -15.42 16.85 34.42
CA SER A 294 -16.30 17.80 35.11
C SER A 294 -15.56 18.98 35.75
N THR A 295 -14.28 18.81 36.07
CA THR A 295 -13.47 19.80 36.79
C THR A 295 -12.03 19.77 36.28
N ALA A 296 -11.63 20.83 35.59
CA ALA A 296 -10.22 21.07 35.25
C ALA A 296 -9.38 21.24 36.53
N GLY A 297 -8.13 20.78 36.47
CA GLY A 297 -7.17 20.81 37.58
C GLY A 297 -6.46 22.15 37.72
N SER A 298 -5.13 22.12 37.68
CA SER A 298 -4.29 23.27 38.01
C SER A 298 -3.14 23.47 37.00
N GLY A 299 -2.60 24.70 36.95
CA GLY A 299 -1.46 25.05 36.10
C GLY A 299 -1.71 24.87 34.60
N PHE A 300 -0.63 24.62 33.87
CA PHE A 300 -0.63 24.35 32.43
C PHE A 300 -1.53 23.16 32.06
N LEU A 301 -1.45 22.05 32.80
CA LEU A 301 -2.25 20.84 32.52
C LEU A 301 -3.73 21.04 32.79
N GLY A 302 -4.10 21.81 33.81
CA GLY A 302 -5.50 22.21 34.05
C GLY A 302 -6.07 23.03 32.89
N SER A 303 -5.26 23.93 32.32
CA SER A 303 -5.66 24.71 31.14
C SER A 303 -5.83 23.83 29.89
N VAL A 304 -4.96 22.84 29.69
CA VAL A 304 -5.12 21.85 28.61
C VAL A 304 -6.39 21.01 28.81
N GLN A 305 -6.65 20.53 30.04
CA GLN A 305 -7.88 19.78 30.35
C GLN A 305 -9.15 20.61 30.16
N ALA A 306 -9.09 21.93 30.35
CA ALA A 306 -10.23 22.81 30.12
C ALA A 306 -10.64 22.85 28.64
N SER A 307 -9.70 23.06 27.70
CA SER A 307 -10.02 23.12 26.26
C SER A 307 -10.54 21.79 25.71
N PHE A 308 -10.02 20.64 26.16
CA PHE A 308 -10.53 19.31 25.82
C PHE A 308 -11.93 18.99 26.37
N ASN A 309 -12.52 19.88 27.19
CA ASN A 309 -13.87 19.75 27.74
C ASN A 309 -14.78 20.96 27.42
N ALA A 310 -14.30 21.93 26.64
CA ALA A 310 -14.94 23.25 26.50
C ALA A 310 -16.24 23.22 25.71
N THR A 311 -16.24 22.56 24.54
CA THR A 311 -17.32 22.66 23.54
C THR A 311 -17.75 21.31 22.95
N SER A 312 -17.00 20.24 23.21
CA SER A 312 -17.23 18.92 22.64
C SER A 312 -18.41 18.18 23.29
N SER A 313 -19.11 17.36 22.49
CA SER A 313 -20.02 16.33 22.99
C SER A 313 -19.27 15.21 23.72
N THR A 314 -18.08 14.86 23.21
CA THR A 314 -17.15 13.90 23.80
C THR A 314 -16.20 14.61 24.76
N LYS A 315 -16.45 14.49 26.07
CA LYS A 315 -15.55 15.00 27.12
C LYS A 315 -14.48 13.96 27.47
N ILE A 316 -13.22 14.41 27.55
CA ILE A 316 -12.06 13.51 27.65
C ILE A 316 -11.27 13.80 28.92
N ALA A 317 -11.06 12.79 29.78
CA ALA A 317 -10.14 12.89 30.92
C ALA A 317 -8.72 12.59 30.43
N LEU A 318 -7.84 13.59 30.37
CA LEU A 318 -6.50 13.43 29.80
C LEU A 318 -5.58 12.57 30.68
N ARG A 319 -5.79 12.60 32.00
CA ARG A 319 -5.12 11.69 32.96
C ARG A 319 -5.47 10.20 32.77
N ASP A 320 -6.43 9.85 31.92
CA ASP A 320 -6.77 8.46 31.59
C ASP A 320 -5.90 7.90 30.44
N TYR A 321 -4.97 8.70 29.88
CA TYR A 321 -4.09 8.34 28.77
C TYR A 321 -2.60 8.29 29.20
N PRO A 322 -1.75 7.46 28.58
CA PRO A 322 -0.32 7.42 28.85
C PRO A 322 0.33 8.81 28.68
N GLN A 323 1.27 9.16 29.56
CA GLN A 323 1.99 10.44 29.55
C GLN A 323 3.49 10.22 29.27
N PRO A 324 4.21 11.21 28.70
CA PRO A 324 5.65 11.10 28.48
C PRO A 324 6.43 10.76 29.74
N GLY A 325 7.30 9.76 29.62
CA GLY A 325 8.30 9.35 30.60
C GLY A 325 7.75 8.70 31.88
N GLN A 326 6.55 8.11 31.88
CA GLN A 326 6.07 7.46 33.12
C GLN A 326 6.85 6.19 33.46
N LYS A 327 6.93 5.89 34.77
CA LYS A 327 7.40 4.61 35.33
C LYS A 327 6.49 4.03 36.41
N GLU A 328 5.87 4.87 37.24
CA GLU A 328 5.04 4.40 38.38
C GLU A 328 3.60 4.94 38.37
N ALA A 329 3.33 6.02 37.61
CA ALA A 329 2.01 6.65 37.63
C ALA A 329 0.95 5.76 36.97
N LYS A 330 -0.08 5.40 37.75
CA LYS A 330 -1.25 4.67 37.25
C LYS A 330 -2.23 5.65 36.58
N LEU A 331 -2.74 5.27 35.41
CA LEU A 331 -3.81 5.99 34.71
C LEU A 331 -4.98 6.34 35.64
N LYS A 332 -5.73 7.39 35.29
CA LYS A 332 -6.93 7.89 35.98
C LYS A 332 -6.66 8.56 37.33
N THR A 333 -5.40 8.72 37.72
CA THR A 333 -4.96 9.46 38.92
C THR A 333 -4.45 10.85 38.55
N ASP A 334 -4.55 11.82 39.46
CA ASP A 334 -4.00 13.17 39.24
C ASP A 334 -2.46 13.23 39.30
N ALA A 335 -1.81 12.09 39.59
CA ALA A 335 -0.36 11.90 39.49
C ALA A 335 0.09 11.45 38.09
N ASN A 336 -0.83 11.08 37.18
CA ASN A 336 -0.50 10.78 35.79
C ASN A 336 -0.29 12.08 35.00
N ILE A 337 0.93 12.63 35.09
CA ILE A 337 1.40 13.88 34.48
C ILE A 337 2.81 13.66 33.89
N PRO A 338 3.24 14.38 32.83
CA PRO A 338 4.55 14.16 32.20
C PRO A 338 5.73 14.22 33.19
N ALA A 339 6.67 13.28 33.05
CA ALA A 339 7.71 13.04 34.05
C ALA A 339 8.88 14.04 34.02
N THR A 340 9.67 14.05 35.10
CA THR A 340 10.96 14.72 35.20
C THR A 340 12.07 13.69 35.40
N VAL A 341 13.22 13.90 34.77
CA VAL A 341 14.41 13.03 34.84
C VAL A 341 15.67 13.85 35.16
N THR A 342 16.66 13.24 35.79
CA THR A 342 17.89 13.92 36.23
C THR A 342 19.09 13.50 35.38
N ILE A 343 19.21 14.06 34.17
CA ILE A 343 20.25 13.70 33.20
C ILE A 343 21.59 14.31 33.65
N ASN A 344 22.52 13.47 34.12
CA ASN A 344 23.85 13.87 34.63
C ASN A 344 23.79 15.06 35.62
N GLY A 345 22.85 15.01 36.58
CA GLY A 345 22.62 16.07 37.57
C GLY A 345 21.81 17.28 37.09
N THR A 346 21.36 17.30 35.83
CA THR A 346 20.48 18.34 35.27
C THR A 346 19.03 17.85 35.30
N ASN A 347 18.15 18.58 35.99
CA ASN A 347 16.71 18.33 35.93
C ASN A 347 16.19 18.60 34.51
N CYS A 348 15.44 17.68 33.93
CA CYS A 348 14.82 17.80 32.61
C CYS A 348 13.35 17.34 32.64
N LEU A 349 12.45 18.10 32.02
CA LEU A 349 11.06 17.70 31.79
C LEU A 349 10.98 16.80 30.54
N VAL A 350 10.37 15.62 30.63
CA VAL A 350 10.11 14.77 29.46
C VAL A 350 8.91 15.35 28.70
N ILE A 351 9.14 15.79 27.47
CA ILE A 351 8.14 16.50 26.65
C ILE A 351 7.54 15.64 25.54
N TRP A 352 8.16 14.50 25.20
CA TRP A 352 7.62 13.59 24.19
C TRP A 352 8.09 12.15 24.39
N GLU A 353 7.20 11.23 24.09
CA GLU A 353 7.40 9.78 24.01
C GLU A 353 6.38 9.21 23.02
N PRO A 354 6.79 8.38 22.03
CA PRO A 354 5.88 7.73 21.11
C PRO A 354 4.76 6.95 21.84
N GLY A 355 3.53 7.02 21.35
CA GLY A 355 2.37 6.36 21.97
C GLY A 355 1.75 7.12 23.17
N THR A 356 2.36 8.20 23.65
CA THR A 356 1.78 8.99 24.75
C THR A 356 0.94 10.17 24.26
N PHE A 357 0.08 10.70 25.13
CA PHE A 357 -0.48 12.04 24.97
C PHE A 357 0.51 13.07 25.54
N SER A 358 1.14 13.88 24.68
CA SER A 358 1.93 15.03 25.15
C SER A 358 1.07 16.30 25.19
N PRO A 359 0.90 16.94 26.37
CA PRO A 359 0.21 18.22 26.49
C PRO A 359 1.03 19.40 25.92
N PHE A 360 2.27 19.14 25.49
CA PHE A 360 3.18 20.14 24.97
C PHE A 360 3.11 20.24 23.43
N GLU A 361 2.71 19.19 22.72
CA GLU A 361 2.75 19.15 21.26
C GLU A 361 1.87 20.22 20.57
N ARG A 362 2.38 20.76 19.46
CA ARG A 362 1.64 21.60 18.50
C ARG A 362 1.24 20.74 17.30
N LEU A 363 0.02 20.22 17.37
CA LEU A 363 -0.55 19.28 16.41
C LEU A 363 -1.44 19.98 15.36
N SER A 364 -1.21 21.28 15.15
CA SER A 364 -1.78 22.09 14.07
C SER A 364 -1.08 21.88 12.73
N ARG A 365 0.04 21.15 12.67
CA ARG A 365 0.99 21.20 11.53
C ARG A 365 1.03 19.94 10.69
N TYR A 366 1.23 20.14 9.39
CA TYR A 366 1.24 19.10 8.36
C TYR A 366 2.43 19.30 7.41
N ARG A 367 2.99 18.19 6.88
CA ARG A 367 3.95 18.23 5.78
C ARG A 367 3.24 17.93 4.46
N ILE A 368 3.19 18.92 3.59
CA ILE A 368 2.49 18.92 2.31
C ILE A 368 3.49 19.18 1.19
N GLN A 369 3.67 18.23 0.27
CA GLN A 369 4.53 18.42 -0.90
C GLN A 369 3.82 19.27 -1.97
N SER A 370 3.65 20.56 -1.68
CA SER A 370 2.96 21.51 -2.54
C SER A 370 3.86 22.01 -3.68
N GLY A 371 3.40 21.87 -4.93
CA GLY A 371 4.06 22.46 -6.09
C GLY A 371 3.97 24.00 -6.11
N THR A 372 4.81 24.65 -6.91
CA THR A 372 4.90 26.13 -7.05
C THR A 372 3.61 26.81 -7.52
N SER A 373 2.64 26.05 -8.04
CA SER A 373 1.27 26.47 -8.25
C SER A 373 0.36 25.41 -7.60
N SER A 374 -0.16 25.72 -6.42
CA SER A 374 -0.97 24.81 -5.62
C SER A 374 -2.01 25.56 -4.79
N MET A 375 -3.09 24.86 -4.42
CA MET A 375 -4.06 25.29 -3.42
C MET A 375 -4.19 24.20 -2.37
N VAL A 376 -4.15 24.59 -1.10
CA VAL A 376 -4.36 23.72 0.06
C VAL A 376 -5.63 24.19 0.77
N LYS A 377 -6.57 23.28 1.04
CA LYS A 377 -7.86 23.59 1.69
C LYS A 377 -8.28 22.50 2.65
N LEU A 378 -8.97 22.87 3.72
CA LEU A 378 -9.76 21.93 4.51
C LEU A 378 -11.14 21.76 3.84
N VAL A 379 -11.58 20.52 3.64
CA VAL A 379 -12.84 20.20 2.95
C VAL A 379 -13.58 19.02 3.59
N SER A 380 -14.91 18.99 3.43
CA SER A 380 -15.72 17.81 3.81
C SER A 380 -15.34 16.58 3.00
N THR A 381 -15.36 15.38 3.61
CA THR A 381 -15.18 14.10 2.88
C THR A 381 -16.41 13.73 2.07
N ALA A 382 -17.61 14.10 2.55
CA ALA A 382 -18.90 13.71 1.97
C ALA A 382 -19.26 14.47 0.69
N ASP A 383 -19.02 15.78 0.64
CA ASP A 383 -19.40 16.63 -0.50
C ASP A 383 -18.26 17.47 -1.12
N GLY A 384 -17.08 17.49 -0.48
CA GLY A 384 -15.91 18.25 -0.94
C GLY A 384 -16.01 19.77 -0.77
N GLN A 385 -16.99 20.29 -0.04
CA GLN A 385 -17.12 21.72 0.23
C GLN A 385 -15.98 22.22 1.14
N GLU A 386 -15.52 23.44 0.85
CA GLU A 386 -14.48 24.14 1.61
C GLU A 386 -14.99 24.52 3.01
N ASN A 387 -14.36 23.98 4.05
CA ASN A 387 -14.53 24.48 5.40
C ASN A 387 -13.76 25.81 5.50
N ARG A 388 -14.47 26.89 5.85
CA ARG A 388 -13.93 28.28 5.90
C ARG A 388 -13.68 28.79 7.31
N ASP A 389 -14.02 28.01 8.32
CA ASP A 389 -13.73 28.32 9.72
C ASP A 389 -12.23 28.04 10.04
N PHE A 390 -11.52 27.39 9.12
CA PHE A 390 -10.10 27.10 9.19
C PHE A 390 -9.39 27.41 7.86
N ALA A 391 -8.10 27.75 7.93
CA ALA A 391 -7.19 27.91 6.80
C ALA A 391 -5.92 27.09 7.01
N LEU A 392 -5.22 26.76 5.92
CA LEU A 392 -3.93 26.06 5.96
C LEU A 392 -2.86 27.01 5.41
N GLU A 393 -2.14 27.65 6.33
CA GLU A 393 -1.17 28.70 6.03
C GLU A 393 0.25 28.12 5.99
N PRO A 394 1.10 28.50 5.02
CA PRO A 394 2.48 28.03 4.95
C PRO A 394 3.31 28.60 6.12
N VAL A 395 4.08 27.74 6.79
CA VAL A 395 4.84 28.11 8.00
C VAL A 395 6.09 28.92 7.63
N SER A 396 5.93 30.23 7.54
CA SER A 396 7.07 31.15 7.41
C SER A 396 7.95 31.13 8.65
N SER A 397 9.28 31.10 8.46
CA SER A 397 10.27 30.99 9.55
C SER A 397 10.42 32.26 10.41
N SER A 398 9.67 33.34 10.12
CA SER A 398 9.74 34.62 10.82
C SER A 398 9.06 34.67 12.19
N ASN A 399 8.23 33.66 12.54
CA ASN A 399 7.48 33.67 13.80
C ASN A 399 8.29 33.18 15.01
N MET A 400 9.35 32.39 14.77
CA MET A 400 10.33 32.01 15.80
C MET A 400 11.38 33.11 15.97
N GLY A 401 11.49 33.67 17.18
CA GLY A 401 12.64 34.51 17.55
C GLY A 401 13.87 33.63 17.76
N THR A 402 14.63 33.39 16.68
CA THR A 402 15.68 32.36 16.62
C THR A 402 16.99 32.75 17.32
N GLU A 403 17.00 32.62 18.65
CA GLU A 403 18.25 32.59 19.43
C GLU A 403 18.92 31.20 19.29
N GLY A 404 19.75 31.04 18.26
CA GLY A 404 20.75 29.95 18.20
C GLY A 404 20.71 28.99 17.00
N SER A 405 19.73 29.08 16.09
CA SER A 405 19.72 28.24 14.88
C SER A 405 19.04 28.90 13.67
N SER A 406 19.54 28.62 12.47
CA SER A 406 19.04 29.18 11.21
C SER A 406 18.04 28.22 10.54
N ILE A 407 16.77 28.30 10.92
CA ILE A 407 15.69 27.56 10.26
C ILE A 407 15.52 28.11 8.83
N GLN A 408 15.93 27.34 7.82
CA GLN A 408 15.44 27.56 6.46
C GLN A 408 13.93 27.27 6.44
N SER A 409 13.15 28.12 5.77
CA SER A 409 11.72 27.90 5.57
C SER A 409 11.50 26.64 4.74
N ASP A 410 11.13 25.54 5.40
CA ASP A 410 10.68 24.32 4.74
C ASP A 410 9.34 24.62 4.06
N ALA A 411 9.39 24.83 2.74
CA ALA A 411 8.22 25.16 1.92
C ALA A 411 7.17 24.03 1.86
N SER A 412 7.43 22.88 2.50
CA SER A 412 6.44 21.81 2.69
C SER A 412 5.67 21.90 4.00
N LEU A 413 5.96 22.83 4.91
CA LEU A 413 5.24 22.94 6.19
C LEU A 413 4.04 23.88 6.12
N TYR A 414 2.88 23.37 6.52
CA TYR A 414 1.63 24.13 6.66
C TYR A 414 1.09 24.00 8.09
N GLU A 415 0.44 25.05 8.57
CA GLU A 415 -0.24 25.10 9.86
C GLU A 415 -1.73 25.39 9.67
N LEU A 416 -2.57 24.50 10.20
CA LEU A 416 -4.01 24.65 10.29
C LEU A 416 -4.33 25.70 11.35
N VAL A 417 -4.96 26.80 10.94
CA VAL A 417 -5.32 27.92 11.83
C VAL A 417 -6.81 28.19 11.74
N GLN A 418 -7.43 28.59 12.85
CA GLN A 418 -8.82 29.04 12.86
C GLN A 418 -8.93 30.43 12.23
N THR A 419 -9.96 30.66 11.41
CA THR A 419 -10.18 31.96 10.76
C THR A 419 -11.01 32.90 11.66
N GLY A 420 -10.81 34.21 11.49
CA GLY A 420 -11.57 35.23 12.23
C GLY A 420 -11.21 35.41 13.72
N THR A 421 -10.40 34.52 14.30
CA THR A 421 -9.86 34.63 15.66
C THR A 421 -8.47 35.27 15.69
N ALA A 422 -8.06 35.77 16.86
CA ALA A 422 -6.69 36.24 17.07
C ALA A 422 -5.76 35.02 17.28
N TYR A 423 -4.73 34.89 16.46
CA TYR A 423 -3.77 33.79 16.57
C TYR A 423 -2.81 34.01 17.75
N GLU A 424 -2.94 33.19 18.78
CA GLU A 424 -2.07 33.19 19.96
C GLU A 424 -1.22 31.90 20.00
N LEU A 425 0.07 32.03 19.68
CA LEU A 425 1.01 30.92 19.46
C LEU A 425 1.11 29.87 20.60
N ARG A 426 0.77 30.22 21.84
CA ARG A 426 0.76 29.32 23.02
C ARG A 426 -0.63 28.78 23.39
N SER A 427 -1.70 29.29 22.77
CA SER A 427 -3.09 28.89 23.08
C SER A 427 -3.32 27.39 22.84
N PRO A 428 -4.21 26.73 23.61
CA PRO A 428 -4.69 25.39 23.27
C PRO A 428 -5.27 25.32 21.85
N GLU A 429 -5.96 26.36 21.41
CA GLU A 429 -6.61 26.45 20.10
C GLU A 429 -5.60 26.53 18.95
N SER A 430 -4.44 27.17 19.14
CA SER A 430 -3.34 27.17 18.15
C SER A 430 -2.43 25.93 18.26
N ARG A 431 -2.55 25.13 19.33
CA ARG A 431 -1.94 23.79 19.44
C ARG A 431 -2.79 22.71 18.78
N TRP A 432 -4.11 22.81 18.93
CA TRP A 432 -5.08 21.78 18.57
C TRP A 432 -6.34 22.43 17.96
N PRO A 433 -6.29 22.88 16.69
CA PRO A 433 -7.33 23.74 16.08
C PRO A 433 -8.75 23.16 16.13
N LEU A 434 -8.86 21.84 16.05
CA LEU A 434 -10.15 21.13 16.05
C LEU A 434 -10.59 20.64 17.45
N VAL A 435 -9.85 20.92 18.53
CA VAL A 435 -10.07 20.32 19.87
C VAL A 435 -11.47 20.53 20.44
N GLN A 436 -12.12 21.63 20.06
CA GLN A 436 -13.48 21.95 20.50
C GLN A 436 -14.57 21.12 19.79
N SER A 437 -14.25 20.50 18.65
CA SER A 437 -15.18 19.72 17.81
C SER A 437 -14.82 18.23 17.77
N HIS A 438 -13.54 17.91 17.66
CA HIS A 438 -12.98 16.57 17.50
C HIS A 438 -11.74 16.38 18.42
N PRO A 439 -11.89 16.47 19.76
CA PRO A 439 -10.76 16.35 20.70
C PRO A 439 -10.03 15.00 20.58
N GLU A 440 -10.72 13.94 20.18
CA GLU A 440 -10.16 12.60 19.99
C GLU A 440 -9.06 12.50 18.91
N LEU A 441 -8.99 13.46 17.98
CA LEU A 441 -7.95 13.55 16.94
C LEU A 441 -6.52 13.73 17.52
N TYR A 442 -6.42 14.30 18.72
CA TYR A 442 -5.16 14.69 19.35
C TYR A 442 -4.67 13.70 20.41
N LEU A 443 -5.32 12.54 20.51
CA LEU A 443 -4.96 11.46 21.43
C LEU A 443 -3.99 10.45 20.78
N PRO A 444 -3.32 9.59 21.56
CA PRO A 444 -2.70 8.39 21.02
C PRO A 444 -3.75 7.45 20.41
N ALA A 445 -3.35 6.76 19.34
CA ALA A 445 -4.17 5.89 18.49
C ALA A 445 -5.54 6.45 18.04
N SER A 446 -5.64 7.78 17.87
CA SER A 446 -6.73 8.45 17.16
C SER A 446 -6.96 7.84 15.77
N ARG A 447 -8.21 7.54 15.40
CA ARG A 447 -8.57 6.96 14.08
C ARG A 447 -9.55 7.88 13.34
N ASP A 448 -9.20 8.26 12.10
CA ASP A 448 -10.00 9.15 11.23
C ASP A 448 -11.34 8.54 10.73
N THR A 449 -11.70 7.30 11.12
CA THR A 449 -12.84 6.55 10.59
C THR A 449 -14.24 7.14 10.88
N SER A 450 -14.32 8.35 11.43
CA SER A 450 -15.56 9.12 11.66
C SER A 450 -15.41 10.63 11.42
N LEU A 451 -14.28 11.11 10.88
CA LEU A 451 -14.03 12.53 10.63
C LEU A 451 -14.46 12.90 9.19
N ASP A 452 -15.48 13.76 9.07
CA ASP A 452 -15.90 14.31 7.77
C ASP A 452 -15.03 15.51 7.33
N LEU A 453 -13.71 15.43 7.53
CA LEU A 453 -12.79 16.50 7.15
C LEU A 453 -11.46 15.92 6.66
N HIS A 454 -10.98 16.41 5.52
CA HIS A 454 -9.65 16.08 5.00
C HIS A 454 -8.97 17.31 4.42
N ILE A 455 -7.64 17.26 4.32
CA ILE A 455 -6.85 18.29 3.64
C ILE A 455 -6.79 17.93 2.16
N LEU A 456 -7.34 18.81 1.31
CA LEU A 456 -7.28 18.70 -0.14
C LEU A 456 -6.16 19.59 -0.68
N VAL A 457 -5.15 18.93 -1.25
CA VAL A 457 -4.03 19.56 -1.95
C VAL A 457 -4.28 19.43 -3.43
N THR A 458 -4.52 20.55 -4.12
CA THR A 458 -4.64 20.59 -5.58
C THR A 458 -3.38 21.22 -6.15
N THR A 459 -2.61 20.46 -6.92
CA THR A 459 -1.39 20.94 -7.61
C THR A 459 -1.67 21.11 -9.11
N TYR A 460 -1.03 22.12 -9.69
CA TYR A 460 -1.11 22.43 -11.12
C TYR A 460 0.24 22.18 -11.78
N GLY A 461 0.25 21.31 -12.79
CA GLY A 461 1.40 21.09 -13.65
C GLY A 461 1.76 22.32 -14.49
N SER A 462 2.90 22.25 -15.17
CA SER A 462 3.26 23.25 -16.18
C SER A 462 2.25 23.22 -17.34
N PRO A 463 1.97 24.37 -18.00
CA PRO A 463 1.22 24.38 -19.25
C PRO A 463 1.93 23.52 -20.30
N GLY A 464 1.22 22.55 -20.90
CA GLY A 464 1.80 21.60 -21.85
C GLY A 464 0.77 21.05 -22.84
N THR A 465 1.09 19.92 -23.46
CA THR A 465 0.13 19.14 -24.24
C THR A 465 -0.66 18.20 -23.34
N LEU A 466 -1.90 17.88 -23.71
CA LEU A 466 -2.75 16.99 -22.94
C LEU A 466 -2.30 15.55 -23.22
N SER A 467 -1.57 14.91 -22.31
CA SER A 467 -0.99 13.57 -22.54
C SER A 467 -1.50 12.54 -21.54
N ILE A 468 -1.97 11.41 -22.06
CA ILE A 468 -2.46 10.24 -21.29
C ILE A 468 -1.51 9.04 -21.39
N GLY A 469 -0.33 9.22 -22.01
CA GLY A 469 0.61 8.15 -22.33
C GLY A 469 0.17 7.33 -23.55
N THR A 470 1.03 6.41 -24.00
CA THR A 470 0.80 5.57 -25.20
C THR A 470 0.12 4.24 -24.89
N ASP A 471 0.10 3.81 -23.63
CA ASP A 471 -0.42 2.52 -23.16
C ASP A 471 -1.96 2.45 -23.05
N VAL A 472 -2.64 3.10 -23.98
CA VAL A 472 -4.09 3.28 -23.98
C VAL A 472 -4.73 2.30 -24.96
N LEU A 473 -5.76 1.58 -24.49
CA LEU A 473 -6.58 0.73 -25.35
C LEU A 473 -7.25 1.61 -26.43
N PRO A 474 -7.03 1.35 -27.73
CA PRO A 474 -7.56 2.19 -28.79
C PRO A 474 -9.08 2.38 -28.69
N GLY A 475 -9.56 3.57 -29.04
CA GLY A 475 -10.99 3.92 -29.00
C GLY A 475 -11.62 4.04 -27.61
N SER A 476 -10.87 3.82 -26.52
CA SER A 476 -11.39 4.00 -25.15
C SER A 476 -11.49 5.46 -24.68
N VAL A 477 -10.76 6.36 -25.34
CA VAL A 477 -10.61 7.76 -24.91
C VAL A 477 -11.91 8.55 -25.11
N GLN A 478 -12.37 9.20 -24.04
CA GLN A 478 -13.49 10.15 -24.04
C GLN A 478 -13.05 11.45 -23.38
N VAL A 479 -13.32 12.58 -24.04
CA VAL A 479 -12.95 13.92 -23.54
C VAL A 479 -14.21 14.68 -23.15
N TYR A 480 -14.15 15.35 -22.00
CA TYR A 480 -15.20 16.25 -21.51
C TYR A 480 -14.62 17.64 -21.25
N ARG A 481 -15.28 18.67 -21.75
CA ARG A 481 -14.96 20.10 -21.60
C ARG A 481 -16.06 20.79 -20.81
N ASN A 482 -15.73 21.31 -19.62
CA ASN A 482 -16.68 21.83 -18.64
C ASN A 482 -17.85 20.85 -18.35
N GLY A 483 -17.56 19.54 -18.35
CA GLY A 483 -18.55 18.46 -18.15
C GLY A 483 -19.30 18.01 -19.41
N LEU A 484 -19.27 18.77 -20.51
CA LEU A 484 -19.89 18.38 -21.79
C LEU A 484 -18.92 17.52 -22.62
N PRO A 485 -19.35 16.43 -23.29
CA PRO A 485 -18.46 15.67 -24.17
C PRO A 485 -17.94 16.50 -25.36
N ASP A 486 -16.64 16.40 -25.67
CA ASP A 486 -16.06 16.85 -26.95
C ASP A 486 -15.84 15.64 -27.87
N PRO A 487 -16.78 15.34 -28.80
CA PRO A 487 -16.69 14.19 -29.70
C PRO A 487 -15.74 14.41 -30.89
N LEU A 488 -15.14 15.60 -30.99
CA LEU A 488 -14.20 15.98 -32.04
C LEU A 488 -12.74 15.94 -31.55
N ALA A 489 -12.51 15.67 -30.26
CA ALA A 489 -11.18 15.43 -29.74
C ALA A 489 -10.62 14.09 -30.24
N THR A 490 -9.33 14.06 -30.57
CA THR A 490 -8.64 12.88 -31.13
C THR A 490 -7.40 12.52 -30.31
N TYR A 491 -7.13 11.22 -30.16
CA TYR A 491 -5.94 10.70 -29.47
C TYR A 491 -4.92 10.18 -30.48
N ASN A 492 -3.65 10.59 -30.32
CA ASN A 492 -2.52 10.07 -31.08
C ASN A 492 -1.81 8.96 -30.29
N ALA A 493 -1.89 7.73 -30.77
CA ALA A 493 -1.28 6.57 -30.13
C ALA A 493 0.25 6.52 -30.22
N GLU A 494 0.88 7.29 -31.12
CA GLU A 494 2.34 7.31 -31.29
C GLU A 494 3.05 8.11 -30.18
N ASN A 495 2.43 9.19 -29.69
CA ASN A 495 3.02 10.10 -28.69
C ASN A 495 2.18 10.28 -27.42
N GLY A 496 0.98 9.69 -27.36
CA GLY A 496 0.10 9.72 -26.19
C GLY A 496 -0.72 11.01 -26.02
N GLU A 497 -0.72 11.91 -27.01
CA GLU A 497 -1.38 13.21 -26.93
C GLU A 497 -2.86 13.19 -27.32
N VAL A 498 -3.64 14.06 -26.68
CA VAL A 498 -5.06 14.29 -26.96
C VAL A 498 -5.22 15.71 -27.53
N LEU A 499 -5.54 15.77 -28.82
CA LEU A 499 -5.79 16.99 -29.57
C LEU A 499 -7.27 17.37 -29.45
N LEU A 500 -7.55 18.60 -29.04
CA LEU A 500 -8.91 19.15 -28.99
C LEU A 500 -9.32 19.74 -30.34
N SER A 501 -10.63 19.83 -30.56
CA SER A 501 -11.25 20.54 -31.68
C SER A 501 -10.89 22.04 -31.76
N SER A 502 -10.50 22.63 -30.62
CA SER A 502 -10.10 24.03 -30.47
C SER A 502 -9.26 24.18 -29.19
N PRO A 503 -8.30 25.12 -29.12
CA PRO A 503 -7.51 25.36 -27.91
C PRO A 503 -8.42 25.66 -26.69
N PRO A 504 -8.07 25.17 -25.48
CA PRO A 504 -8.88 25.40 -24.29
C PRO A 504 -8.59 26.76 -23.66
N ALA A 505 -9.56 27.31 -22.92
CA ALA A 505 -9.35 28.52 -22.11
C ALA A 505 -8.58 28.20 -20.81
N GLU A 506 -7.86 29.17 -20.23
CA GLU A 506 -6.92 28.93 -19.11
C GLU A 506 -7.52 28.25 -17.86
N GLN A 507 -8.82 28.43 -17.61
CA GLN A 507 -9.54 27.82 -16.48
C GLN A 507 -10.56 26.76 -16.91
N GLU A 508 -10.63 26.43 -18.20
CA GLU A 508 -11.54 25.41 -18.73
C GLU A 508 -11.25 24.05 -18.11
N GLN A 509 -12.29 23.40 -17.56
CA GLN A 509 -12.14 22.11 -16.90
C GLN A 509 -12.19 20.99 -17.95
N ILE A 510 -11.05 20.36 -18.21
CA ILE A 510 -10.97 19.20 -19.10
C ILE A 510 -10.85 17.94 -18.26
N ARG A 511 -11.69 16.95 -18.54
CA ARG A 511 -11.59 15.60 -17.98
C ARG A 511 -11.45 14.61 -19.14
N ILE A 512 -10.35 13.87 -19.14
CA ILE A 512 -10.06 12.84 -20.13
C ILE A 512 -10.15 11.50 -19.40
N VAL A 513 -11.01 10.61 -19.89
CA VAL A 513 -11.16 9.25 -19.34
C VAL A 513 -10.83 8.23 -20.41
N TYR A 514 -10.17 7.15 -20.02
CA TYR A 514 -9.65 6.16 -20.95
C TYR A 514 -9.50 4.79 -20.27
N LEU A 515 -9.14 3.77 -21.06
CA LEU A 515 -8.75 2.47 -20.54
C LEU A 515 -7.25 2.27 -20.80
N GLN A 516 -6.43 2.23 -19.75
CA GLN A 516 -5.03 1.84 -19.84
C GLN A 516 -4.93 0.31 -19.86
N ARG A 517 -3.97 -0.29 -20.56
CA ARG A 517 -3.76 -1.75 -20.50
C ARG A 517 -3.51 -2.24 -19.07
N SER A 518 -3.85 -3.50 -18.81
CA SER A 518 -3.61 -4.17 -17.53
C SER A 518 -3.58 -5.69 -17.68
N GLU A 519 -2.62 -6.33 -17.03
CA GLU A 519 -2.55 -7.79 -16.87
C GLU A 519 -3.45 -8.31 -15.75
N GLU A 520 -3.95 -7.43 -14.87
CA GLU A 520 -4.78 -7.81 -13.73
C GLU A 520 -6.11 -8.39 -14.20
N ARG A 521 -6.28 -9.71 -14.02
CA ARG A 521 -7.46 -10.46 -14.45
C ARG A 521 -8.80 -9.87 -13.98
N ARG A 522 -8.84 -9.09 -12.90
CA ARG A 522 -10.05 -8.41 -12.40
C ARG A 522 -10.62 -7.34 -13.34
N PHE A 523 -9.79 -6.77 -14.24
CA PHE A 523 -10.22 -5.75 -15.21
C PHE A 523 -10.51 -6.34 -16.61
N GLY A 524 -10.71 -7.66 -16.70
CA GLY A 524 -11.04 -8.35 -17.95
C GLY A 524 -12.44 -8.00 -18.48
N SER A 525 -12.51 -7.20 -19.54
CA SER A 525 -13.78 -6.75 -20.13
C SER A 525 -14.06 -7.37 -21.50
N LEU A 526 -15.33 -7.60 -21.80
CA LEU A 526 -15.80 -8.04 -23.11
C LEU A 526 -16.32 -6.84 -23.89
N SER A 527 -15.63 -6.50 -24.98
CA SER A 527 -16.09 -5.60 -26.05
C SER A 527 -16.79 -6.40 -27.14
N ALA A 528 -17.93 -5.91 -27.63
CA ALA A 528 -18.56 -6.44 -28.84
C ALA A 528 -19.22 -5.33 -29.65
N GLY A 529 -19.37 -5.51 -30.96
CA GLY A 529 -20.04 -4.52 -31.79
C GLY A 529 -20.42 -5.03 -33.18
N ILE A 530 -21.43 -4.38 -33.74
CA ILE A 530 -21.88 -4.53 -35.12
C ILE A 530 -21.97 -3.16 -35.77
N GLY A 531 -21.48 -3.05 -37.01
CA GLY A 531 -21.46 -1.80 -37.76
C GLY A 531 -21.87 -2.03 -39.21
N ALA A 532 -22.60 -1.08 -39.78
CA ALA A 532 -23.01 -1.05 -41.18
C ALA A 532 -22.61 0.29 -41.78
N GLN A 533 -21.94 0.25 -42.93
CA GLN A 533 -21.59 1.41 -43.75
C GLN A 533 -22.23 1.24 -45.13
N TYR A 534 -23.09 2.17 -45.51
CA TYR A 534 -23.68 2.24 -46.84
C TYR A 534 -23.13 3.44 -47.60
N LYS A 535 -22.55 3.18 -48.77
CA LYS A 535 -22.11 4.21 -49.71
C LYS A 535 -22.73 3.94 -51.08
N SER A 536 -23.35 4.96 -51.68
CA SER A 536 -23.77 4.92 -53.08
C SER A 536 -22.74 5.58 -53.99
N ASP A 537 -22.81 5.32 -55.30
CA ASP A 537 -22.15 6.15 -56.32
C ASP A 537 -22.80 7.54 -56.46
N GLY A 538 -23.97 7.74 -55.84
CA GLY A 538 -24.62 9.04 -55.69
C GLY A 538 -24.13 9.83 -54.47
N PRO A 539 -24.76 10.98 -54.17
CA PRO A 539 -24.33 11.86 -53.09
C PRO A 539 -24.53 11.26 -51.68
N PHE A 540 -25.29 10.18 -51.53
CA PHE A 540 -25.75 9.70 -50.23
C PHE A 540 -24.86 8.60 -49.64
N SER A 541 -24.58 8.73 -48.34
CA SER A 541 -23.98 7.70 -47.49
C SER A 541 -24.61 7.68 -46.09
N ALA A 542 -24.60 6.51 -45.46
CA ALA A 542 -25.14 6.30 -44.12
C ALA A 542 -24.31 5.29 -43.33
N ASP A 543 -24.04 5.60 -42.07
CA ASP A 543 -23.36 4.69 -41.13
C ASP A 543 -24.27 4.42 -39.93
N LEU A 544 -24.31 3.18 -39.45
CA LEU A 544 -25.07 2.76 -38.27
C LEU A 544 -24.26 1.72 -37.49
N ALA A 545 -24.07 1.91 -36.18
CA ALA A 545 -23.35 0.95 -35.35
C ALA A 545 -23.95 0.81 -33.95
N LEU A 546 -23.90 -0.41 -33.41
CA LEU A 546 -24.22 -0.76 -32.04
C LEU A 546 -22.98 -1.40 -31.41
N GLY A 547 -22.62 -0.98 -30.20
CA GLY A 547 -21.44 -1.47 -29.49
C GLY A 547 -21.69 -1.60 -28.00
N LEU A 548 -20.99 -2.54 -27.36
CA LEU A 548 -21.02 -2.78 -25.93
C LEU A 548 -19.61 -3.06 -25.41
N ARG A 549 -19.35 -2.67 -24.15
CA ARG A 549 -18.19 -3.06 -23.36
C ARG A 549 -18.65 -3.29 -21.92
N TRP A 550 -18.24 -4.40 -21.31
CA TRP A 550 -18.70 -4.81 -19.97
C TRP A 550 -17.62 -5.61 -19.25
N ASN A 551 -17.40 -5.43 -17.94
CA ASN A 551 -16.51 -6.35 -17.21
C ASN A 551 -17.19 -7.73 -17.08
N VAL A 552 -16.44 -8.80 -17.38
CA VAL A 552 -16.92 -10.19 -17.35
C VAL A 552 -16.05 -11.09 -16.48
N SER A 553 -15.10 -10.52 -15.73
CA SER A 553 -14.17 -11.29 -14.91
C SER A 553 -14.83 -11.79 -13.62
N PRO A 554 -14.73 -13.10 -13.28
CA PRO A 554 -15.25 -13.64 -12.03
C PRO A 554 -14.43 -13.21 -10.80
N ALA A 555 -13.31 -12.51 -11.00
CA ALA A 555 -12.49 -11.92 -9.95
C ALA A 555 -12.66 -10.38 -9.85
N ALA A 556 -13.66 -9.81 -10.53
CA ALA A 556 -13.87 -8.37 -10.58
C ALA A 556 -14.44 -7.81 -9.26
N PHE A 557 -13.87 -6.69 -8.81
CA PHE A 557 -14.40 -5.81 -7.76
C PHE A 557 -13.86 -4.40 -8.00
N SER A 558 -14.60 -3.38 -7.56
CA SER A 558 -14.15 -1.97 -7.53
C SER A 558 -13.67 -1.57 -6.14
N GLU A 559 -12.86 -0.51 -6.04
CA GLU A 559 -12.30 0.01 -4.77
C GLU A 559 -12.04 1.53 -4.85
N LYS A 560 -11.40 2.14 -3.83
CA LYS A 560 -11.17 3.60 -3.74
C LYS A 560 -10.24 4.08 -4.88
N GLY A 561 -10.82 4.47 -6.01
CA GLY A 561 -10.12 5.04 -7.17
C GLY A 561 -10.12 4.17 -8.42
N THR A 562 -10.50 2.89 -8.33
CA THR A 562 -10.59 2.00 -9.51
C THR A 562 -12.01 1.45 -9.65
N THR A 563 -12.54 1.58 -10.87
CA THR A 563 -13.91 1.18 -11.22
C THR A 563 -13.90 0.35 -12.51
N SER A 564 -14.87 -0.54 -12.68
CA SER A 564 -15.09 -1.26 -13.93
C SER A 564 -16.34 -0.78 -14.66
N PRO A 565 -16.27 0.32 -15.44
CA PRO A 565 -17.43 0.86 -16.12
C PRO A 565 -17.85 0.00 -17.32
N GLY A 566 -19.15 -0.16 -17.50
CA GLY A 566 -19.77 -0.75 -18.68
C GLY A 566 -20.40 0.33 -19.55
N THR A 567 -20.37 0.14 -20.87
CA THR A 567 -21.00 1.05 -21.83
C THR A 567 -21.79 0.27 -22.88
N VAL A 568 -22.95 0.77 -23.25
CA VAL A 568 -23.69 0.37 -24.45
C VAL A 568 -23.96 1.63 -25.28
N GLY A 569 -23.61 1.59 -26.56
CA GLY A 569 -23.68 2.74 -27.46
C GLY A 569 -24.36 2.39 -28.78
N LEU A 570 -25.19 3.31 -29.27
CA LEU A 570 -25.75 3.32 -30.62
C LEU A 570 -25.26 4.60 -31.32
N SER A 571 -24.76 4.48 -32.54
CA SER A 571 -24.28 5.58 -33.39
C SER A 571 -24.98 5.57 -34.74
N GLY A 572 -25.39 6.74 -35.24
CA GLY A 572 -25.89 6.92 -36.60
C GLY A 572 -25.29 8.16 -37.28
N LYS A 573 -24.98 8.03 -38.57
CA LYS A 573 -24.55 9.12 -39.45
C LYS A 573 -25.34 9.06 -40.76
N LEU A 574 -25.76 10.22 -41.25
CA LEU A 574 -26.31 10.41 -42.59
C LEU A 574 -25.54 11.57 -43.24
N ALA A 575 -25.11 11.40 -44.49
CA ALA A 575 -24.41 12.43 -45.22
C ALA A 575 -24.84 12.49 -46.70
N TRP A 576 -24.97 13.72 -47.20
CA TRP A 576 -25.23 14.06 -48.59
C TRP A 576 -24.11 14.97 -49.10
N ASP A 577 -23.41 14.53 -50.13
CA ASP A 577 -22.26 15.20 -50.74
C ASP A 577 -22.57 15.53 -52.21
N TRP A 578 -23.13 16.73 -52.45
CA TRP A 578 -23.37 17.28 -53.78
C TRP A 578 -22.23 18.23 -54.17
N GLU A 579 -22.01 18.45 -55.47
CA GLU A 579 -20.90 19.26 -56.02
C GLU A 579 -20.66 20.62 -55.35
N GLN A 580 -21.73 21.26 -54.86
CA GLN A 580 -21.70 22.60 -54.24
C GLN A 580 -22.24 22.63 -52.81
N LEU A 581 -22.66 21.49 -52.23
CA LEU A 581 -23.32 21.45 -50.92
C LEU A 581 -23.07 20.11 -50.22
N LYS A 582 -22.54 20.17 -49.00
CA LYS A 582 -22.38 19.01 -48.13
C LYS A 582 -23.24 19.17 -46.88
N ILE A 583 -24.08 18.18 -46.59
CA ILE A 583 -24.89 18.10 -45.36
C ILE A 583 -24.54 16.81 -44.63
N GLN A 584 -24.17 16.90 -43.36
CA GLN A 584 -23.94 15.73 -42.50
C GLN A 584 -24.72 15.89 -41.20
N THR A 585 -25.40 14.82 -40.80
CA THR A 585 -26.08 14.69 -39.50
C THR A 585 -25.49 13.47 -38.78
N THR A 586 -25.05 13.66 -37.53
CA THR A 586 -24.57 12.58 -36.66
C THR A 586 -25.34 12.60 -35.34
N ALA A 587 -25.71 11.42 -34.86
CA ALA A 587 -26.43 11.24 -33.60
C ALA A 587 -25.92 9.98 -32.88
N GLY A 588 -25.99 9.97 -31.56
CA GLY A 588 -25.65 8.80 -30.77
C GLY A 588 -26.39 8.76 -29.45
N LEU A 589 -26.58 7.55 -28.92
CA LEU A 589 -27.22 7.27 -27.64
C LEU A 589 -26.31 6.34 -26.84
N PHE A 590 -26.00 6.71 -25.60
CA PHE A 590 -25.08 5.97 -24.75
C PHE A 590 -25.66 5.75 -23.37
N TYR A 591 -25.60 4.50 -22.92
CA TYR A 591 -25.79 4.11 -21.54
C TYR A 591 -24.42 3.77 -20.95
N ARG A 592 -24.09 4.35 -19.79
CA ARG A 592 -22.90 3.99 -19.01
C ARG A 592 -23.33 3.54 -17.63
N GLN A 593 -22.87 2.36 -17.25
CA GLN A 593 -22.88 1.86 -15.88
C GLN A 593 -21.50 2.16 -15.29
N GLU A 594 -21.41 2.82 -14.13
CA GLU A 594 -20.10 3.19 -13.56
C GLU A 594 -19.35 1.99 -12.95
N ASP A 595 -20.08 1.01 -12.45
CA ASP A 595 -19.55 -0.26 -11.96
C ASP A 595 -20.42 -1.44 -12.43
N THR A 596 -19.81 -2.36 -13.20
CA THR A 596 -20.42 -3.62 -13.67
C THR A 596 -20.08 -4.85 -12.85
N THR A 597 -19.20 -4.75 -11.85
CA THR A 597 -18.78 -5.88 -11.00
C THR A 597 -19.88 -6.30 -10.01
N GLY A 598 -20.67 -5.34 -9.53
CA GLY A 598 -21.60 -5.55 -8.41
C GLY A 598 -20.94 -5.77 -7.05
N LEU A 599 -19.61 -5.64 -6.95
CA LEU A 599 -18.80 -5.93 -5.77
C LEU A 599 -17.85 -4.77 -5.46
N TYR A 600 -18.18 -3.96 -4.47
CA TYR A 600 -17.32 -2.87 -4.00
C TYR A 600 -16.53 -3.27 -2.76
N ARG A 601 -15.20 -3.31 -2.85
CA ARG A 601 -14.27 -3.53 -1.73
C ARG A 601 -14.07 -2.23 -0.96
N ALA A 602 -14.84 -2.06 0.11
CA ALA A 602 -14.66 -0.92 1.03
C ALA A 602 -13.51 -1.18 2.02
N LEU A 603 -12.60 -0.21 2.16
CA LEU A 603 -11.59 -0.13 3.24
C LEU A 603 -10.67 -1.36 3.40
N GLY A 604 -10.33 -2.06 2.32
CA GLY A 604 -9.45 -3.24 2.36
C GLY A 604 -10.07 -4.40 3.15
N MET A 605 -11.08 -5.06 2.55
CA MET A 605 -11.85 -6.12 3.24
C MET A 605 -11.06 -7.42 3.48
N GLU A 606 -9.84 -7.52 2.96
CA GLU A 606 -8.83 -8.42 3.47
C GLU A 606 -8.52 -8.10 4.93
N GLY A 607 -8.84 -9.03 5.84
CA GLY A 607 -8.24 -8.99 7.17
C GLY A 607 -6.73 -9.06 7.00
N SER A 608 -6.02 -7.96 7.29
CA SER A 608 -4.59 -7.80 7.03
C SER A 608 -3.76 -8.65 8.00
N HIS A 609 -3.60 -9.93 7.65
CA HIS A 609 -2.77 -10.88 8.37
C HIS A 609 -1.29 -10.56 8.14
N TYR A 610 -0.78 -9.60 8.91
CA TYR A 610 0.65 -9.35 9.00
C TYR A 610 1.29 -10.44 9.85
N ALA A 611 2.24 -11.18 9.28
CA ALA A 611 3.12 -12.09 10.00
C ALA A 611 4.53 -11.50 9.94
N GLU A 612 5.11 -11.17 11.10
CA GLU A 612 6.49 -10.66 11.17
C GLU A 612 7.46 -11.78 10.79
N PRO A 613 8.26 -11.64 9.71
CA PRO A 613 9.35 -12.56 9.45
C PRO A 613 10.43 -12.34 10.50
N PHE A 614 10.83 -13.40 11.20
CA PHE A 614 11.95 -13.29 12.15
C PHE A 614 13.22 -12.81 11.43
N PRO A 615 13.89 -11.74 11.90
CA PRO A 615 15.14 -11.26 11.31
C PRO A 615 16.26 -12.31 11.47
N SER A 616 17.31 -12.24 10.65
CA SER A 616 18.43 -13.19 10.73
C SER A 616 19.33 -13.01 11.96
N SER A 617 19.16 -11.92 12.71
CA SER A 617 19.91 -11.54 13.91
C SER A 617 19.12 -10.50 14.72
N GLY A 618 19.64 -10.05 15.87
CA GLY A 618 19.03 -8.98 16.67
C GLY A 618 18.11 -9.43 17.82
N PHE A 619 17.94 -10.73 18.04
CA PHE A 619 17.30 -11.24 19.26
C PHE A 619 18.28 -11.22 20.45
N TYR A 620 17.77 -10.99 21.66
CA TYR A 620 18.56 -10.98 22.89
C TYR A 620 17.77 -11.48 24.10
N GLN A 621 18.48 -11.86 25.16
CA GLN A 621 17.88 -12.14 26.47
C GLN A 621 17.31 -10.86 27.05
N SER A 622 16.05 -10.88 27.52
CA SER A 622 15.38 -9.70 28.04
C SER A 622 16.08 -9.20 29.32
N PRO A 623 16.13 -7.87 29.57
CA PRO A 623 16.29 -7.35 30.91
C PRO A 623 15.20 -7.86 31.86
N VAL A 624 15.39 -7.60 33.16
CA VAL A 624 14.33 -7.71 34.17
C VAL A 624 13.18 -6.79 33.77
N PRO A 625 11.93 -7.29 33.59
CA PRO A 625 10.80 -6.43 33.33
C PRO A 625 10.64 -5.42 34.48
N GLN A 626 10.71 -4.13 34.16
CA GLN A 626 10.50 -3.05 35.12
C GLN A 626 9.00 -2.84 35.35
N SER A 627 8.20 -3.03 34.29
CA SER A 627 6.76 -2.87 34.24
C SER A 627 5.99 -4.08 34.80
N LEU A 628 6.25 -4.45 36.06
CA LEU A 628 5.45 -5.48 36.75
C LEU A 628 4.02 -4.97 37.02
N ASN A 629 3.09 -5.30 36.14
CA ASN A 629 1.66 -5.15 36.42
C ASN A 629 1.16 -6.25 37.38
N ASP A 630 -0.10 -6.17 37.79
CA ASP A 630 -0.69 -7.13 38.74
C ASP A 630 -0.73 -8.58 38.20
N THR A 631 -0.54 -8.82 36.89
CA THR A 631 -0.47 -10.17 36.30
C THR A 631 0.95 -10.73 36.18
N LEU A 632 1.98 -9.87 36.08
CA LEU A 632 3.40 -10.26 36.00
C LEU A 632 4.14 -10.15 37.35
N SER A 633 3.42 -10.17 38.48
CA SER A 633 3.99 -10.03 39.83
C SER A 633 4.04 -11.35 40.62
N PRO A 634 4.83 -12.37 40.23
CA PRO A 634 4.92 -13.61 40.97
C PRO A 634 5.72 -13.46 42.29
N PRO A 635 5.43 -14.28 43.31
CA PRO A 635 6.34 -14.49 44.43
C PRO A 635 7.30 -15.66 44.16
N PRO A 636 8.63 -15.50 44.31
CA PRO A 636 9.35 -14.27 44.61
C PRO A 636 9.49 -13.37 43.38
N SER A 637 9.71 -12.07 43.62
CA SER A 637 9.84 -11.05 42.58
C SER A 637 10.96 -11.35 41.58
N LEU A 638 10.72 -11.01 40.30
CA LEU A 638 11.71 -11.14 39.23
C LEU A 638 12.91 -10.21 39.47
N SER A 639 14.11 -10.70 39.20
CA SER A 639 15.38 -9.96 39.33
C SER A 639 16.45 -10.57 38.42
N ALA A 640 17.56 -9.87 38.19
CA ALA A 640 18.71 -10.41 37.46
C ALA A 640 19.34 -11.60 38.21
N ASP A 641 19.38 -11.53 39.54
CA ASP A 641 19.92 -12.58 40.40
C ASP A 641 19.17 -13.91 40.22
N ASN A 642 17.85 -13.88 40.01
CA ASN A 642 17.03 -15.07 39.80
C ASN A 642 16.66 -15.36 38.32
N GLN A 643 17.26 -14.65 37.36
CA GLN A 643 17.11 -14.92 35.92
C GLN A 643 18.03 -16.07 35.45
N ALA A 644 17.47 -17.07 34.80
CA ALA A 644 18.22 -18.11 34.08
C ALA A 644 18.77 -17.57 32.75
N GLN A 645 20.00 -17.97 32.42
CA GLN A 645 20.70 -17.53 31.20
C GLN A 645 20.22 -18.33 29.97
N LEU A 646 19.98 -17.65 28.85
CA LEU A 646 19.57 -18.28 27.60
C LEU A 646 20.75 -18.92 26.87
N LEU A 647 20.58 -20.19 26.48
CA LEU A 647 21.55 -20.96 25.71
C LEU A 647 21.36 -20.74 24.20
N TYR A 648 22.45 -20.52 23.46
CA TYR A 648 22.41 -20.41 22.00
C TYR A 648 22.90 -21.69 21.31
N ARG A 649 22.06 -22.27 20.45
CA ARG A 649 22.36 -23.49 19.68
C ARG A 649 22.26 -23.22 18.19
N SER A 650 23.30 -23.56 17.42
CA SER A 650 23.30 -23.38 15.96
C SER A 650 22.66 -24.57 15.25
N TYR A 651 21.55 -24.30 14.55
CA TYR A 651 20.91 -25.23 13.61
C TYR A 651 21.24 -24.91 12.14
N THR A 652 22.24 -24.05 11.88
CA THR A 652 22.67 -23.70 10.53
C THR A 652 23.92 -24.46 10.12
N SER A 653 23.98 -24.92 8.87
CA SER A 653 25.20 -25.43 8.24
C SER A 653 25.42 -24.77 6.88
N THR A 654 26.58 -24.15 6.68
CA THR A 654 27.00 -23.63 5.37
C THR A 654 27.74 -24.72 4.60
N ASP A 655 27.38 -24.93 3.33
CA ASP A 655 28.09 -25.86 2.44
C ASP A 655 29.34 -25.24 1.79
N ILE A 656 30.03 -26.01 0.94
CA ILE A 656 31.24 -25.56 0.23
C ILE A 656 30.99 -24.50 -0.86
N LEU A 657 29.72 -24.18 -1.18
CA LEU A 657 29.31 -23.17 -2.15
C LEU A 657 28.80 -21.88 -1.48
N GLY A 658 28.60 -21.89 -0.16
CA GLY A 658 28.04 -20.77 0.59
C GLY A 658 26.53 -20.82 0.78
N ILE A 659 25.92 -21.98 0.53
CA ILE A 659 24.49 -22.21 0.77
C ILE A 659 24.33 -22.54 2.25
N SER A 660 23.78 -21.61 3.01
CA SER A 660 23.41 -21.82 4.41
C SER A 660 22.07 -22.55 4.49
N THR A 661 22.07 -23.77 5.03
CA THR A 661 20.85 -24.56 5.29
C THR A 661 20.47 -24.45 6.76
N LEU A 662 19.22 -24.10 7.04
CA LEU A 662 18.63 -24.17 8.39
C LEU A 662 17.96 -25.55 8.58
N HIS A 663 18.40 -26.31 9.58
CA HIS A 663 17.92 -27.67 9.84
C HIS A 663 16.71 -27.73 10.77
N SER A 664 16.04 -28.89 10.82
CA SER A 664 14.97 -29.18 11.80
C SER A 664 15.52 -29.20 13.23
N ILE A 665 14.67 -28.90 14.22
CA ILE A 665 15.02 -28.94 15.64
C ILE A 665 15.50 -30.33 16.12
N ASP A 666 15.10 -31.39 15.41
CA ASP A 666 15.51 -32.78 15.63
C ASP A 666 16.92 -33.11 15.08
N TRP A 667 17.63 -32.14 14.49
CA TRP A 667 18.94 -32.33 13.88
C TRP A 667 20.05 -32.52 14.92
N THR A 668 20.64 -33.71 14.92
CA THR A 668 21.69 -34.13 15.87
C THR A 668 23.05 -33.46 15.68
N GLY A 669 23.22 -32.62 14.64
CA GLY A 669 24.43 -31.83 14.41
C GLY A 669 24.47 -30.48 15.10
N ALA A 670 23.43 -30.10 15.86
CA ALA A 670 23.26 -28.75 16.38
C ALA A 670 24.20 -28.42 17.56
N GLU A 671 25.18 -27.54 17.31
CA GLU A 671 26.24 -27.19 18.26
C GLU A 671 25.78 -26.10 19.26
N LEU A 672 26.07 -26.29 20.55
CA LEU A 672 25.91 -25.28 21.58
C LEU A 672 27.10 -24.32 21.56
N LEU A 673 26.87 -23.01 21.40
CA LEU A 673 27.92 -22.00 21.36
C LEU A 673 28.03 -21.31 22.73
N PRO A 674 28.97 -21.69 23.62
CA PRO A 674 29.01 -21.18 25.01
C PRO A 674 29.33 -19.69 25.12
N ASN A 675 29.87 -19.08 24.06
CA ASN A 675 30.17 -17.65 23.99
C ASN A 675 29.04 -16.85 23.32
N LYS A 676 27.84 -17.43 23.14
CA LYS A 676 26.65 -16.73 22.63
C LYS A 676 25.43 -17.09 23.47
N THR A 677 24.58 -16.11 23.70
CA THR A 677 23.36 -16.23 24.53
C THR A 677 22.20 -15.53 23.83
N GLY A 678 20.97 -15.84 24.26
CA GLY A 678 19.76 -15.41 23.59
C GLY A 678 19.12 -16.53 22.75
N PRO A 679 17.92 -16.29 22.20
CA PRO A 679 17.20 -17.30 21.42
C PRO A 679 17.83 -17.47 20.03
N TYR A 680 17.47 -18.56 19.36
CA TYR A 680 17.99 -18.94 18.06
C TYR A 680 16.89 -19.41 17.10
N LEU A 681 17.16 -19.31 15.80
CA LEU A 681 16.27 -19.81 14.75
C LEU A 681 16.53 -21.28 14.47
N VAL A 682 15.45 -22.00 14.16
CA VAL A 682 15.48 -23.40 13.74
C VAL A 682 14.29 -23.68 12.80
N SER A 683 14.36 -24.72 11.97
CA SER A 683 13.21 -25.19 11.21
C SER A 683 12.36 -26.14 12.06
N ASP A 684 11.06 -26.19 11.81
CA ASP A 684 10.17 -27.21 12.38
C ASP A 684 9.59 -28.05 11.23
N SER A 685 9.71 -29.38 11.30
CA SER A 685 9.24 -30.27 10.22
C SER A 685 7.72 -30.27 9.99
N THR A 686 6.94 -29.61 10.86
CA THR A 686 5.49 -29.44 10.76
C THR A 686 5.05 -28.05 10.31
N LEU A 687 5.96 -27.08 10.15
CA LEU A 687 5.67 -25.71 9.71
C LEU A 687 6.52 -25.31 8.49
N ASN A 688 5.93 -24.54 7.57
CA ASN A 688 6.63 -24.01 6.38
C ASN A 688 7.45 -22.74 6.67
N THR A 689 7.77 -22.47 7.94
CA THR A 689 8.41 -21.23 8.41
C THR A 689 9.42 -21.53 9.52
N PRO A 690 10.56 -20.81 9.59
CA PRO A 690 11.44 -20.86 10.75
C PRO A 690 10.72 -20.52 12.05
N VAL A 691 11.17 -21.09 13.16
CA VAL A 691 10.66 -20.82 14.50
C VAL A 691 11.79 -20.32 15.41
N LEU A 692 11.45 -19.38 16.29
CA LEU A 692 12.36 -18.80 17.27
C LEU A 692 12.28 -19.58 18.58
N VAL A 693 13.43 -20.01 19.11
CA VAL A 693 13.53 -20.89 20.28
C VAL A 693 14.39 -20.25 21.37
N GLY A 694 13.86 -20.18 22.59
CA GLY A 694 14.62 -19.79 23.79
C GLY A 694 14.83 -21.00 24.70
N GLU A 695 16.09 -21.42 24.86
CA GLU A 695 16.50 -22.54 25.72
C GLU A 695 17.09 -22.03 27.04
N ALA A 696 16.69 -22.59 28.19
CA ALA A 696 17.15 -22.14 29.50
C ALA A 696 17.22 -23.28 30.53
N ASN A 697 18.25 -23.27 31.39
CA ASN A 697 18.37 -24.17 32.53
C ASN A 697 17.84 -23.50 33.81
N TYR A 698 16.77 -24.06 34.37
CA TYR A 698 16.13 -23.56 35.59
C TYR A 698 16.67 -24.26 36.85
N THR A 699 16.77 -23.52 37.95
CA THR A 699 17.16 -24.03 39.28
C THR A 699 16.28 -23.38 40.37
N PRO A 700 16.32 -23.83 41.64
CA PRO A 700 15.60 -23.16 42.73
C PRO A 700 15.97 -21.68 42.91
N GLU A 701 17.17 -21.29 42.48
CA GLU A 701 17.69 -19.92 42.47
C GLU A 701 17.40 -19.20 41.15
N LYS A 702 17.29 -19.93 40.03
CA LYS A 702 17.12 -19.41 38.66
C LYS A 702 15.75 -19.81 38.09
N ILE A 703 14.76 -18.96 38.32
CA ILE A 703 13.33 -19.30 38.24
C ILE A 703 12.59 -18.77 37.00
N TRP A 704 13.19 -17.83 36.25
CA TRP A 704 12.56 -17.22 35.07
C TRP A 704 13.61 -16.97 33.97
N ALA A 705 13.18 -17.00 32.71
CA ALA A 705 13.94 -16.53 31.56
C ALA A 705 12.99 -15.87 30.57
N ALA A 706 13.50 -14.93 29.77
CA ALA A 706 12.76 -14.30 28.68
C ALA A 706 13.72 -13.78 27.61
N PHE A 707 13.22 -13.61 26.39
CA PHE A 707 13.90 -12.95 25.28
C PHE A 707 12.99 -11.86 24.70
N GLN A 708 13.59 -10.89 24.02
CA GLN A 708 12.85 -9.88 23.26
C GLN A 708 13.07 -10.05 21.75
N LEU A 709 12.09 -9.58 20.99
CA LEU A 709 12.08 -9.49 19.53
C LEU A 709 11.90 -8.01 19.15
N PRO A 710 12.88 -7.34 18.54
CA PRO A 710 12.65 -6.03 17.93
C PRO A 710 11.65 -6.18 16.78
N MET A 711 10.61 -5.33 16.77
CA MET A 711 9.50 -5.36 15.82
C MET A 711 9.53 -4.13 14.90
N ASP A 712 10.72 -3.81 14.38
CA ASP A 712 11.04 -2.54 13.71
C ASP A 712 10.05 -2.18 12.60
N GLN A 713 9.72 -3.14 11.73
CA GLN A 713 8.76 -2.95 10.63
C GLN A 713 7.31 -3.19 11.08
N ALA A 714 7.06 -4.12 12.00
CA ALA A 714 5.72 -4.49 12.46
C ALA A 714 5.06 -3.51 13.44
N SER A 715 5.81 -2.54 13.98
CA SER A 715 5.29 -1.52 14.91
C SER A 715 4.01 -0.82 14.41
N SER A 716 3.90 -0.53 13.10
CA SER A 716 2.68 0.02 12.48
C SER A 716 1.53 -0.99 12.40
N ALA A 717 1.82 -2.28 12.23
CA ALA A 717 0.81 -3.33 12.20
C ALA A 717 0.18 -3.55 13.58
N LEU A 718 0.96 -3.44 14.66
CA LEU A 718 0.48 -3.55 16.05
C LEU A 718 -0.58 -2.47 16.37
N ALA A 719 -0.37 -1.22 15.98
CA ALA A 719 -1.36 -0.14 16.17
C ALA A 719 -2.69 -0.39 15.41
N GLY A 720 -2.62 -1.16 14.32
CA GLY A 720 -3.79 -1.64 13.58
C GLY A 720 -4.52 -2.80 14.27
N ALA A 721 -3.76 -3.73 14.86
CA ALA A 721 -4.15 -5.09 15.22
C ALA A 721 -5.34 -5.19 16.20
N ARG A 722 -6.38 -5.95 15.80
CA ARG A 722 -7.50 -6.33 16.69
C ARG A 722 -7.28 -7.68 17.38
N HIS A 723 -6.48 -8.55 16.77
CA HIS A 723 -6.14 -9.87 17.28
C HIS A 723 -4.66 -10.13 17.05
N ILE A 724 -4.01 -10.79 18.02
CA ILE A 724 -2.61 -11.24 17.91
C ILE A 724 -2.60 -12.74 18.14
N THR A 725 -2.13 -13.49 17.13
CA THR A 725 -2.20 -14.94 17.08
C THR A 725 -0.79 -15.53 17.17
N ILE A 726 -0.52 -16.27 18.24
CA ILE A 726 0.80 -16.81 18.55
C ILE A 726 0.76 -18.33 18.53
N PRO A 727 1.41 -18.99 17.55
CA PRO A 727 1.68 -20.42 17.61
C PRO A 727 2.83 -20.68 18.60
N PHE A 728 2.68 -21.64 19.49
CA PHE A 728 3.75 -22.07 20.40
C PHE A 728 3.69 -23.57 20.71
N ARG A 729 4.83 -24.16 21.07
CA ARG A 729 4.93 -25.49 21.69
C ARG A 729 6.14 -25.53 22.60
N PHE A 730 6.16 -26.47 23.54
CA PHE A 730 7.38 -26.82 24.26
C PHE A 730 8.13 -27.95 23.54
N TYR A 731 9.44 -28.03 23.76
CA TYR A 731 10.33 -29.09 23.27
C TYR A 731 11.29 -29.48 24.40
N ASP A 732 11.93 -30.67 24.28
CA ASP A 732 12.83 -31.28 25.27
C ASP A 732 12.35 -31.20 26.73
N VAL A 733 11.03 -31.40 26.93
CA VAL A 733 10.38 -31.27 28.24
C VAL A 733 10.54 -32.53 29.10
N PRO A 734 10.67 -32.39 30.43
CA PRO A 734 10.66 -33.54 31.33
C PRO A 734 9.29 -34.23 31.31
N ALA A 735 9.28 -35.55 31.49
CA ALA A 735 8.06 -36.38 31.46
C ALA A 735 7.12 -36.17 32.67
N SER A 736 7.53 -35.36 33.64
CA SER A 736 6.76 -34.89 34.80
C SER A 736 7.25 -33.50 35.17
N LEU A 737 6.38 -32.67 35.74
CA LEU A 737 6.74 -31.37 36.30
C LEU A 737 7.07 -31.41 37.81
N ASP A 738 6.86 -32.54 38.49
CA ASP A 738 7.22 -32.79 39.90
C ASP A 738 6.79 -31.69 40.90
N GLY A 739 5.68 -31.01 40.61
CA GLY A 739 5.10 -29.92 41.43
C GLY A 739 5.48 -28.50 40.99
N ILE A 740 6.36 -28.35 39.99
CA ILE A 740 6.69 -27.06 39.36
C ILE A 740 5.48 -26.57 38.56
N THR A 741 5.13 -25.30 38.73
CA THR A 741 4.13 -24.61 37.89
C THR A 741 4.85 -23.73 36.88
N ILE A 742 4.57 -23.94 35.58
CA ILE A 742 5.15 -23.16 34.49
C ILE A 742 4.08 -22.22 33.95
N LYS A 743 4.41 -20.93 33.88
CA LYS A 743 3.58 -19.90 33.27
C LYS A 743 4.38 -19.20 32.19
N VAL A 744 3.75 -18.94 31.05
CA VAL A 744 4.34 -18.15 29.97
C VAL A 744 3.49 -16.91 29.77
N TYR A 745 4.15 -15.77 29.79
CA TYR A 745 3.55 -14.46 29.55
C TYR A 745 4.13 -13.88 28.26
N LEU A 746 3.31 -13.08 27.59
CA LEU A 746 3.71 -12.21 26.50
C LEU A 746 3.68 -10.78 27.01
N GLN A 747 4.72 -10.00 26.67
CA GLN A 747 4.69 -8.55 26.77
C GLN A 747 4.85 -7.95 25.37
N ILE A 748 4.06 -6.92 25.03
CA ILE A 748 4.13 -6.17 23.78
C ILE A 748 4.05 -4.69 24.10
N GLY A 749 4.88 -3.86 23.45
CA GLY A 749 4.80 -2.41 23.52
C GLY A 749 6.18 -1.76 23.69
N ALA A 750 6.23 -0.68 24.48
CA ALA A 750 7.48 0.04 24.77
C ALA A 750 8.31 -0.68 25.86
N LEU A 751 8.93 -1.81 25.48
CA LEU A 751 9.87 -2.58 26.30
C LEU A 751 11.27 -1.95 26.30
N ASP A 752 12.05 -2.20 27.36
CA ASP A 752 13.40 -1.64 27.51
C ASP A 752 14.38 -2.34 26.56
N GLY A 753 14.93 -1.56 25.62
CA GLY A 753 15.75 -2.08 24.53
C GLY A 753 17.17 -2.44 24.97
N GLY A 754 17.61 -3.65 24.62
CA GLY A 754 19.02 -4.00 24.59
C GLY A 754 19.69 -3.53 23.31
N SER A 755 20.77 -2.75 23.40
CA SER A 755 21.57 -2.37 22.23
C SER A 755 22.12 -3.61 21.54
N GLY A 756 21.92 -3.73 20.22
CA GLY A 756 22.17 -4.94 19.43
C GLY A 756 23.61 -5.45 19.29
N THR A 757 24.53 -5.05 20.17
CA THR A 757 25.84 -5.71 20.33
C THR A 757 25.76 -6.75 21.44
N ALA A 758 25.83 -8.03 21.08
CA ALA A 758 26.01 -9.12 22.02
C ALA A 758 27.43 -9.09 22.62
N SER A 759 27.66 -8.21 23.59
CA SER A 759 28.86 -8.17 24.44
C SER A 759 28.70 -9.07 25.66
N ASP A 760 29.81 -9.61 26.19
CA ASP A 760 29.84 -10.61 27.28
C ASP A 760 29.36 -10.13 28.66
N ALA A 761 28.63 -9.01 28.75
CA ALA A 761 28.12 -8.40 29.98
C ALA A 761 26.60 -8.12 29.87
N PRO A 762 25.76 -8.62 30.79
CA PRO A 762 24.30 -8.64 30.62
C PRO A 762 23.59 -7.27 30.71
N ASN A 763 24.31 -6.17 30.97
CA ASN A 763 23.72 -4.87 31.29
C ASN A 763 24.20 -3.70 30.39
N ASP A 764 25.25 -3.85 29.59
CA ASP A 764 26.00 -2.70 29.04
C ASP A 764 25.20 -1.91 27.96
N GLY A 765 24.19 -2.56 27.38
CA GLY A 765 23.39 -2.04 26.26
C GLY A 765 21.98 -1.51 26.59
N LEU A 766 21.53 -1.55 27.84
CA LEU A 766 20.12 -1.25 28.18
C LEU A 766 19.79 0.25 28.18
N THR A 767 18.61 0.61 27.70
CA THR A 767 18.04 1.98 27.78
C THR A 767 17.36 2.30 29.12
N GLY A 768 17.29 1.34 30.04
CA GLY A 768 16.85 1.51 31.42
C GLY A 768 15.37 1.90 31.59
N TRP A 769 14.52 1.86 30.56
CA TRP A 769 13.19 2.52 30.62
C TRP A 769 12.05 1.75 29.95
N GLU A 770 11.14 1.21 30.77
CA GLU A 770 9.81 0.76 30.35
C GLU A 770 8.75 1.75 30.86
N ASN A 771 7.82 2.17 30.01
CA ASN A 771 6.63 2.89 30.46
C ASN A 771 5.49 1.88 30.65
N PRO A 772 5.04 1.59 31.89
CA PRO A 772 4.08 0.51 32.14
C PRO A 772 2.70 0.77 31.55
N ASN A 773 2.39 2.01 31.17
CA ASN A 773 1.15 2.38 30.51
C ASN A 773 1.21 2.15 28.98
N LEU A 774 2.36 1.76 28.44
CA LEU A 774 2.61 1.43 27.04
C LEU A 774 3.01 -0.06 26.84
N VAL A 775 2.81 -0.92 27.85
CA VAL A 775 3.18 -2.35 27.80
C VAL A 775 1.96 -3.24 28.10
N LEU A 776 1.42 -3.87 27.07
CA LEU A 776 0.39 -4.91 27.20
C LEU A 776 1.06 -6.21 27.67
N THR A 777 0.65 -6.71 28.84
CA THR A 777 1.12 -8.00 29.37
C THR A 777 -0.04 -9.00 29.49
N ALA A 778 0.07 -10.14 28.80
CA ALA A 778 -0.96 -11.17 28.75
C ALA A 778 -0.39 -12.57 29.07
N PRO A 779 -1.04 -13.38 29.93
CA PRO A 779 -0.69 -14.79 30.09
C PRO A 779 -1.10 -15.58 28.85
N ILE A 780 -0.17 -16.35 28.27
CA ILE A 780 -0.42 -17.22 27.11
C ILE A 780 -0.44 -18.71 27.48
N PHE A 781 0.13 -19.09 28.63
CA PHE A 781 0.08 -20.47 29.15
C PHE A 781 0.20 -20.50 30.68
N ASP A 782 -0.49 -21.44 31.33
CA ASP A 782 -0.39 -21.72 32.77
C ASP A 782 -0.61 -23.21 33.04
N SER A 783 0.44 -23.94 33.42
CA SER A 783 0.39 -25.39 33.61
C SER A 783 -0.52 -25.82 34.76
N SER A 784 -0.86 -24.93 35.69
CA SER A 784 -1.80 -25.23 36.80
C SER A 784 -3.24 -25.42 36.33
N THR A 785 -3.56 -25.03 35.10
CA THR A 785 -4.88 -25.18 34.48
C THR A 785 -5.07 -26.50 33.70
N LEU A 786 -3.99 -27.27 33.51
CA LEU A 786 -4.01 -28.50 32.70
C LEU A 786 -4.60 -29.69 33.45
N VAL A 787 -5.29 -30.57 32.72
CA VAL A 787 -5.84 -31.83 33.22
C VAL A 787 -5.39 -32.98 32.31
N PRO A 788 -4.52 -33.91 32.76
CA PRO A 788 -3.81 -33.92 34.05
C PRO A 788 -2.73 -32.84 34.17
N VAL A 789 -2.43 -32.43 35.40
CA VAL A 789 -1.53 -31.30 35.76
C VAL A 789 -0.02 -31.62 35.60
N ALA A 790 0.35 -32.48 34.64
CA ALA A 790 1.65 -33.18 34.64
C ALA A 790 2.48 -33.12 33.34
N SER A 791 1.89 -32.68 32.21
CA SER A 791 2.56 -32.73 30.90
C SER A 791 2.39 -31.42 30.12
N LEU A 792 3.49 -30.84 29.64
CA LEU A 792 3.49 -29.66 28.78
C LEU A 792 3.07 -30.02 27.33
N PRO A 793 2.40 -29.12 26.60
CA PRO A 793 2.02 -29.36 25.21
C PRO A 793 3.24 -29.35 24.27
N THR A 794 3.61 -30.53 23.79
CA THR A 794 4.70 -30.73 22.81
C THR A 794 4.26 -30.60 21.35
N GLN A 795 2.96 -30.51 21.09
CA GLN A 795 2.38 -30.17 19.78
C GLN A 795 1.94 -28.72 19.73
N TRP A 796 2.04 -28.11 18.55
CA TRP A 796 1.66 -26.72 18.28
C TRP A 796 0.27 -26.37 18.82
N GLN A 797 0.25 -25.45 19.78
CA GLN A 797 -0.92 -24.73 20.26
C GLN A 797 -0.98 -23.36 19.59
N THR A 798 -2.13 -22.70 19.65
CA THR A 798 -2.30 -21.33 19.14
C THR A 798 -3.12 -20.51 20.12
N VAL A 799 -2.56 -19.38 20.56
CA VAL A 799 -3.24 -18.41 21.42
C VAL A 799 -3.64 -17.21 20.57
N THR A 800 -4.92 -16.83 20.61
CA THR A 800 -5.41 -15.60 19.99
C THR A 800 -5.78 -14.60 21.08
N LEU A 801 -4.92 -13.60 21.28
CA LEU A 801 -5.23 -12.45 22.11
C LEU A 801 -6.18 -11.53 21.33
N THR A 802 -7.15 -10.92 22.00
CA THR A 802 -8.02 -9.88 21.43
C THR A 802 -7.64 -8.55 22.05
N ILE A 803 -7.28 -7.59 21.21
CA ILE A 803 -6.67 -6.32 21.60
C ILE A 803 -7.78 -5.25 21.60
N SER A 804 -8.12 -4.73 22.78
CA SER A 804 -9.21 -3.77 22.91
C SER A 804 -8.82 -2.38 22.39
N ASP A 805 -9.82 -1.50 22.27
CA ASP A 805 -9.59 -0.09 21.96
C ASP A 805 -8.84 0.67 23.09
N ALA A 806 -8.54 0.02 24.22
CA ALA A 806 -7.62 0.53 25.24
C ALA A 806 -6.19 -0.05 25.10
N ASP A 807 -6.04 -1.29 24.64
CA ASP A 807 -4.73 -1.94 24.52
C ASP A 807 -3.98 -1.60 23.21
N ARG A 808 -4.68 -0.95 22.26
CA ARG A 808 -4.06 -0.34 21.05
C ARG A 808 -3.69 1.14 21.23
N ARG A 809 -3.91 1.72 22.41
CA ARG A 809 -3.67 3.14 22.72
C ARG A 809 -2.38 3.33 23.49
#